data_AF-A0A9E2DC42-F1
#
_entry.id   AF-A0A9E2DC42-F1
#
_cell.length_a   1.000
_cell.length_b   1.000
_cell.length_c   1.000
_cell.angle_alpha   90.00
_cell.angle_beta   90.00
_cell.angle_gamma   90.00
#
_symmetry.space_group_name_H-M   'P 1'
#
loop_
_entity.id
_entity.type
_entity.pdbx_description
1 polymer ?
#
loop_
_entity_poly.entity_id
_entity_poly.type
_entity_poly.pdbx_seq_one_letter_code
_entity_poly.pdbx_strand_id
1 'polypeptide(L)'
;TTVTGAVSALGDGTGYCLTVDNAATGLVDFQSTFAGTSGISAGAATSLKFADTVALANGDQATSMAGAVELAGLTFTCVDGLTIGALTLSGGAVTLDSTAGNIAITTIAGGSQDLLLAAGIAAGTTTVTGAVSALGDGTGPCLTVDTLVTGLVDFQSTFAGTSGITAGAGTSLKFAGNVTLADGDTATNMAGAVELSGLIFSCYDGFTIGGATTLSTAAVSIDTNNNANITFTGTVNGAFGLTADAGTGTIAFSSTVGNTAPLGAMSLTSNELTIAAAVVGTTTLLMQPTTIDRGIGIAGGTGDYDITAVEIGRLSGFSTGITIGRSNGTGTITINAIAFTDPMTIQSGGTSGSITIADVISTTNKAMTFTAGSGASGVFTTSASATIGAGSGDITITADRVTITDSAITSSGTITVSPSLATTTVGLAGGSGDFNLTDAEMALLQGTIGVVIGHATGTGAVAVGALAAYAYPLTIQAGGAATITVTGAFVTTDKALTFTAGGDAASGTFTITDGAGNSLDTGIGALTITADTIVLNEDATADTITSTGAIVLQPSQVGTTVGIAGGDGDFNLTVLELNSIADGADSITIGHASGTASVDVDAVTFTDDVEIRTSSGTITLNGNITNSGNDITLTGAVALVSGGDITVTTGSGAGAILITGAVTAFDTNAGESLTFISGTGTTTVRGDFGTSGSKFNTVTIQEAAAAGAVAFNGDFYANTIVTYETATHALSFLAGGEGNVEVATATEFLNEGALILGDEALDTITFTLGVTFTGPSSVSIGGTLVTTNTDVSFGTTTLTKATTINAGTGDVTFTGVVSGGTNAITITANSIKGDGNEKIIAGLLTFATVDGVGDSAGLITQITSLTGTNSTDGAIWIRNNRTAGVSAALTVTADDVTNSAGAVRIEQGNITFNNGVLASSDSTTGGNLILTGTVTASTTVKLHAMGDIRGATASESDVVGVGTCEILSYNGAVGEYDGQTGIAGYTPVEVNITGNLYVHSSQENEPVGVAIDGNVIDTEILSSYDNYVSTGLVLFNGRINGGERYMDFYRGRLAKWFKSSSPITALKSNDPTLFGADVVRSMLDESWFEATPELWTKDDDLIEAS
;
A
#
# COMPACT_ATOMS: atom_id res chain seq x y z
N THR A 1 -23.99 -69.90 -48.64
CA THR A 1 -24.32 -70.22 -50.04
C THR A 1 -23.11 -69.99 -50.89
N THR A 2 -22.76 -70.92 -51.79
CA THR A 2 -21.60 -70.76 -52.68
C THR A 2 -22.07 -70.84 -54.13
N VAL A 3 -21.68 -69.85 -54.94
CA VAL A 3 -21.97 -69.75 -56.38
C VAL A 3 -20.65 -69.84 -57.13
N THR A 4 -20.46 -70.92 -57.88
CA THR A 4 -19.18 -71.25 -58.52
C THR A 4 -19.10 -70.91 -60.01
N GLY A 5 -20.24 -70.66 -60.66
CA GLY A 5 -20.31 -70.24 -62.06
C GLY A 5 -20.46 -68.71 -62.19
N ALA A 6 -20.06 -68.18 -63.35
CA ALA A 6 -20.28 -66.77 -63.67
C ALA A 6 -21.78 -66.44 -63.65
N VAL A 7 -22.14 -65.33 -63.00
CA VAL A 7 -23.49 -64.75 -63.01
C VAL A 7 -23.50 -63.68 -64.09
N SER A 8 -24.41 -63.80 -65.05
CA SER A 8 -24.51 -62.83 -66.17
C SER A 8 -25.91 -62.26 -66.27
N ALA A 9 -26.00 -60.93 -66.41
CA ALA A 9 -27.24 -60.17 -66.61
C ALA A 9 -28.36 -60.52 -65.59
N LEU A 10 -28.02 -60.62 -64.30
CA LEU A 10 -29.00 -60.86 -63.25
C LEU A 10 -29.94 -59.63 -63.09
N GLY A 11 -31.26 -59.85 -63.15
CA GLY A 11 -32.29 -58.79 -63.03
C GLY A 11 -32.73 -58.18 -64.37
N ASP A 12 -33.80 -57.37 -64.35
CA ASP A 12 -34.36 -56.69 -65.55
C ASP A 12 -34.11 -55.17 -65.61
N GLY A 13 -33.31 -54.64 -64.68
CA GLY A 13 -33.03 -53.21 -64.53
C GLY A 13 -34.01 -52.45 -63.63
N THR A 14 -35.01 -53.12 -63.04
CA THR A 14 -35.90 -52.54 -62.02
C THR A 14 -35.78 -53.27 -60.68
N GLY A 15 -35.67 -52.51 -59.59
CA GLY A 15 -35.36 -53.06 -58.26
C GLY A 15 -33.92 -53.58 -58.15
N TYR A 16 -33.60 -54.24 -57.04
CA TYR A 16 -32.29 -54.85 -56.84
C TYR A 16 -32.13 -56.12 -57.69
N CYS A 17 -30.97 -56.32 -58.34
CA CYS A 17 -30.70 -57.56 -59.06
C CYS A 17 -30.50 -58.76 -58.11
N LEU A 18 -30.07 -58.48 -56.88
CA LEU A 18 -29.88 -59.47 -55.83
C LEU A 18 -30.30 -58.86 -54.49
N THR A 19 -31.20 -59.57 -53.79
CA THR A 19 -31.54 -59.25 -52.40
C THR A 19 -31.13 -60.41 -51.50
N VAL A 20 -30.24 -60.15 -50.55
CA VAL A 20 -29.88 -61.07 -49.47
C VAL A 20 -30.61 -60.62 -48.21
N ASP A 21 -31.61 -61.42 -47.80
CA ASP A 21 -32.42 -61.14 -46.62
C ASP A 21 -31.54 -61.02 -45.37
N ASN A 22 -31.88 -60.11 -44.46
CA ASN A 22 -31.10 -59.87 -43.25
C ASN A 22 -31.04 -61.10 -42.31
N ALA A 23 -31.93 -62.09 -42.45
CA ALA A 23 -31.85 -63.36 -41.74
C ALA A 23 -30.77 -64.31 -42.29
N ALA A 24 -30.18 -64.02 -43.46
CA ALA A 24 -29.13 -64.84 -44.07
C ALA A 24 -27.75 -64.53 -43.45
N THR A 25 -27.49 -65.09 -42.26
CA THR A 25 -26.28 -64.83 -41.48
C THR A 25 -25.04 -65.64 -41.90
N GLY A 26 -25.19 -66.57 -42.84
CA GLY A 26 -24.07 -67.36 -43.38
C GLY A 26 -23.39 -66.67 -44.55
N LEU A 27 -22.13 -67.05 -44.84
CA LEU A 27 -21.39 -66.51 -45.98
C LEU A 27 -22.10 -66.82 -47.32
N VAL A 28 -22.29 -65.79 -48.13
CA VAL A 28 -22.70 -65.86 -49.54
C VAL A 28 -21.48 -65.58 -50.40
N ASP A 29 -20.90 -66.62 -51.00
CA ASP A 29 -19.61 -66.60 -51.69
C ASP A 29 -19.80 -66.77 -53.21
N PHE A 30 -19.40 -65.75 -53.97
CA PHE A 30 -19.38 -65.73 -55.43
C PHE A 30 -17.93 -65.91 -55.92
N GLN A 31 -17.64 -67.06 -56.51
CA GLN A 31 -16.27 -67.44 -56.90
C GLN A 31 -15.90 -67.12 -58.35
N SER A 32 -16.79 -66.48 -59.10
CA SER A 32 -16.59 -66.06 -60.48
C SER A 32 -17.33 -64.74 -60.74
N THR A 33 -17.11 -64.12 -61.90
CA THR A 33 -17.67 -62.82 -62.28
C THR A 33 -19.15 -62.71 -61.93
N PHE A 34 -19.53 -61.62 -61.24
CA PHE A 34 -20.92 -61.28 -60.94
C PHE A 34 -21.37 -60.08 -61.75
N ALA A 35 -22.28 -60.28 -62.71
CA ALA A 35 -22.86 -59.21 -63.50
C ALA A 35 -24.38 -59.11 -63.29
N GLY A 36 -24.82 -57.92 -62.88
CA GLY A 36 -26.23 -57.57 -62.62
C GLY A 36 -26.67 -56.36 -63.43
N THR A 37 -27.97 -56.20 -63.64
CA THR A 37 -28.55 -55.07 -64.39
C THR A 37 -28.96 -53.89 -63.49
N SER A 38 -28.85 -54.04 -62.16
CA SER A 38 -29.16 -53.03 -61.14
C SER A 38 -28.34 -53.32 -59.86
N GLY A 39 -28.53 -52.57 -58.77
CA GLY A 39 -27.80 -52.72 -57.51
C GLY A 39 -28.10 -54.00 -56.72
N ILE A 40 -27.28 -54.25 -55.68
CA ILE A 40 -27.46 -55.34 -54.71
C ILE A 40 -28.00 -54.78 -53.39
N SER A 41 -28.92 -55.49 -52.73
CA SER A 41 -29.37 -55.19 -51.36
C SER A 41 -29.00 -56.34 -50.41
N ALA A 42 -28.19 -56.09 -49.39
CA ALA A 42 -27.87 -57.04 -48.34
C ALA A 42 -27.91 -56.37 -46.95
N GLY A 43 -28.63 -57.00 -46.01
CA GLY A 43 -28.82 -56.47 -44.65
C GLY A 43 -27.55 -56.52 -43.78
N ALA A 44 -27.57 -55.80 -42.65
CA ALA A 44 -26.42 -55.66 -41.75
C ALA A 44 -25.91 -56.96 -41.10
N ALA A 45 -26.75 -58.00 -41.00
CA ALA A 45 -26.34 -59.29 -40.45
C ALA A 45 -25.80 -60.28 -41.51
N THR A 46 -25.71 -59.86 -42.76
CA THR A 46 -25.24 -60.71 -43.87
C THR A 46 -23.72 -60.72 -44.00
N SER A 47 -23.20 -61.74 -44.69
CA SER A 47 -21.79 -61.82 -45.06
C SER A 47 -21.67 -62.21 -46.54
N LEU A 48 -21.05 -61.36 -47.35
CA LEU A 48 -20.87 -61.56 -48.79
C LEU A 48 -19.38 -61.64 -49.12
N LYS A 49 -19.02 -62.50 -50.09
CA LYS A 49 -17.68 -62.55 -50.68
C LYS A 49 -17.78 -62.56 -52.20
N PHE A 50 -16.96 -61.75 -52.85
CA PHE A 50 -16.76 -61.77 -54.29
C PHE A 50 -15.28 -62.06 -54.57
N ALA A 51 -15.00 -63.06 -55.40
CA ALA A 51 -13.64 -63.49 -55.73
C ALA A 51 -13.21 -63.18 -57.17
N ASP A 52 -14.04 -62.46 -57.91
CA ASP A 52 -13.80 -62.03 -59.28
C ASP A 52 -14.65 -60.77 -59.55
N THR A 53 -14.50 -60.17 -60.73
CA THR A 53 -15.11 -58.91 -61.16
C THR A 53 -16.60 -58.82 -60.83
N VAL A 54 -17.01 -57.69 -60.24
CA VAL A 54 -18.42 -57.32 -60.04
C VAL A 54 -18.75 -56.18 -60.99
N ALA A 55 -19.74 -56.36 -61.86
CA ALA A 55 -20.15 -55.37 -62.85
C ALA A 55 -21.67 -55.17 -62.82
N LEU A 56 -22.12 -54.07 -62.21
CA LEU A 56 -23.53 -53.71 -62.10
C LEU A 56 -23.85 -52.60 -63.09
N ALA A 57 -24.78 -52.87 -64.01
CA ALA A 57 -25.22 -51.90 -65.00
C ALA A 57 -26.12 -50.81 -64.39
N ASN A 58 -26.44 -49.80 -65.20
CA ASN A 58 -27.31 -48.69 -64.83
C ASN A 58 -28.79 -49.14 -64.71
N GLY A 59 -29.17 -49.60 -63.52
CA GLY A 59 -30.55 -49.88 -63.11
C GLY A 59 -31.18 -48.68 -62.42
N ASP A 60 -32.11 -48.92 -61.49
CA ASP A 60 -32.80 -47.89 -60.69
C ASP A 60 -32.50 -47.95 -59.18
N GLN A 61 -31.61 -48.85 -58.75
CA GLN A 61 -31.20 -49.01 -57.35
C GLN A 61 -29.69 -48.95 -57.18
N ALA A 62 -29.25 -48.18 -56.20
CA ALA A 62 -27.87 -48.18 -55.71
C ALA A 62 -27.50 -49.52 -55.06
N THR A 63 -26.21 -49.81 -54.93
CA THR A 63 -25.74 -50.99 -54.20
C THR A 63 -25.61 -50.71 -52.71
N SER A 64 -26.26 -51.52 -51.88
CA SER A 64 -26.20 -51.45 -50.42
C SER A 64 -25.97 -52.82 -49.81
N MET A 65 -24.76 -53.04 -49.29
CA MET A 65 -24.32 -54.26 -48.62
C MET A 65 -23.88 -53.92 -47.19
N ALA A 66 -24.85 -53.73 -46.30
CA ALA A 66 -24.60 -53.21 -44.96
C ALA A 66 -23.87 -54.18 -44.01
N GLY A 67 -23.79 -55.47 -44.36
CA GLY A 67 -23.10 -56.51 -43.60
C GLY A 67 -21.59 -56.56 -43.84
N ALA A 68 -20.96 -57.70 -43.55
CA ALA A 68 -19.56 -57.94 -43.85
C ALA A 68 -19.38 -58.28 -45.34
N VAL A 69 -18.42 -57.63 -46.01
CA VAL A 69 -18.13 -57.84 -47.43
C VAL A 69 -16.64 -58.14 -47.59
N GLU A 70 -16.30 -59.27 -48.20
CA GLU A 70 -14.93 -59.60 -48.62
C GLU A 70 -14.80 -59.42 -50.15
N LEU A 71 -13.87 -58.58 -50.58
CA LEU A 71 -13.51 -58.41 -52.00
C LEU A 71 -12.13 -59.02 -52.22
N ALA A 72 -12.06 -60.11 -52.98
CA ALA A 72 -10.82 -60.85 -53.18
C ALA A 72 -10.22 -60.55 -54.57
N GLY A 73 -9.35 -59.54 -54.68
CA GLY A 73 -8.58 -59.22 -55.88
C GLY A 73 -9.41 -58.97 -57.14
N LEU A 74 -10.20 -57.89 -57.17
CA LEU A 74 -11.20 -57.64 -58.22
C LEU A 74 -11.42 -56.15 -58.53
N THR A 75 -12.14 -55.90 -59.62
CA THR A 75 -12.78 -54.60 -59.88
C THR A 75 -14.27 -54.68 -59.55
N PHE A 76 -14.76 -53.74 -58.74
CA PHE A 76 -16.17 -53.59 -58.40
C PHE A 76 -16.70 -52.32 -59.07
N THR A 77 -17.48 -52.50 -60.14
CA THR A 77 -18.14 -51.41 -60.87
C THR A 77 -19.63 -51.43 -60.61
N CYS A 78 -20.19 -50.29 -60.22
CA CYS A 78 -21.63 -50.09 -60.08
C CYS A 78 -22.05 -48.67 -60.47
N VAL A 79 -23.36 -48.41 -60.48
CA VAL A 79 -23.99 -47.11 -60.76
C VAL A 79 -24.88 -46.71 -59.57
N ASP A 80 -25.19 -45.42 -59.44
CA ASP A 80 -26.06 -44.81 -58.41
C ASP A 80 -25.57 -44.88 -56.95
N GLY A 81 -24.44 -45.51 -56.69
CA GLY A 81 -23.72 -45.49 -55.40
C GLY A 81 -23.44 -46.88 -54.82
N LEU A 82 -22.50 -46.93 -53.88
CA LEU A 82 -21.99 -48.12 -53.23
C LEU A 82 -21.93 -47.92 -51.71
N THR A 83 -22.75 -48.64 -50.97
CA THR A 83 -22.64 -48.71 -49.50
C THR A 83 -22.14 -50.10 -49.10
N ILE A 84 -21.07 -50.15 -48.32
CA ILE A 84 -20.50 -51.36 -47.75
C ILE A 84 -20.41 -51.19 -46.23
N GLY A 85 -20.79 -52.22 -45.48
CA GLY A 85 -20.54 -52.28 -44.05
C GLY A 85 -19.05 -52.46 -43.74
N ALA A 86 -18.69 -53.60 -43.14
CA ALA A 86 -17.29 -53.94 -42.90
C ALA A 86 -16.67 -54.53 -44.17
N LEU A 87 -15.70 -53.84 -44.76
CA LEU A 87 -14.97 -54.28 -45.95
C LEU A 87 -13.68 -55.00 -45.56
N THR A 88 -13.47 -56.21 -46.07
CA THR A 88 -12.20 -56.94 -46.01
C THR A 88 -11.65 -57.11 -47.43
N LEU A 89 -10.37 -56.80 -47.64
CA LEU A 89 -9.69 -57.09 -48.90
C LEU A 89 -8.87 -58.37 -48.76
N SER A 90 -8.80 -59.17 -49.82
CA SER A 90 -7.95 -60.38 -49.88
C SER A 90 -7.55 -60.68 -51.32
N GLY A 91 -6.69 -61.67 -51.56
CA GLY A 91 -6.49 -62.29 -52.88
C GLY A 91 -5.88 -61.44 -54.01
N GLY A 92 -5.69 -60.13 -53.82
CA GLY A 92 -5.14 -59.20 -54.81
C GLY A 92 -5.61 -57.75 -54.55
N ALA A 93 -5.10 -56.80 -55.34
CA ALA A 93 -5.55 -55.41 -55.29
C ALA A 93 -7.04 -55.28 -55.65
N VAL A 94 -7.73 -54.33 -55.01
CA VAL A 94 -9.16 -54.08 -55.23
C VAL A 94 -9.36 -52.71 -55.85
N THR A 95 -10.18 -52.63 -56.89
CA THR A 95 -10.61 -51.38 -57.53
C THR A 95 -12.08 -51.14 -57.27
N LEU A 96 -12.43 -49.96 -56.78
CA LEU A 96 -13.82 -49.53 -56.61
C LEU A 96 -14.16 -48.43 -57.63
N ASP A 97 -15.28 -48.61 -58.34
CA ASP A 97 -15.82 -47.66 -59.31
C ASP A 97 -17.34 -47.57 -59.16
N SER A 98 -17.84 -46.40 -58.77
CA SER A 98 -19.27 -46.14 -58.58
C SER A 98 -19.92 -45.40 -59.77
N THR A 99 -19.19 -45.16 -60.86
CA THR A 99 -19.69 -44.49 -62.07
C THR A 99 -20.51 -43.22 -61.76
N ALA A 100 -19.89 -42.25 -61.08
CA ALA A 100 -20.43 -41.00 -60.56
C ALA A 100 -21.26 -41.08 -59.26
N GLY A 101 -21.50 -42.27 -58.71
CA GLY A 101 -22.18 -42.46 -57.42
C GLY A 101 -21.26 -42.24 -56.21
N ASN A 102 -21.85 -42.08 -55.02
CA ASN A 102 -21.08 -42.01 -53.77
C ASN A 102 -20.65 -43.41 -53.30
N ILE A 103 -19.50 -43.50 -52.64
CA ILE A 103 -19.03 -44.69 -51.94
C ILE A 103 -19.05 -44.42 -50.44
N ALA A 104 -19.71 -45.29 -49.66
CA ALA A 104 -19.73 -45.24 -48.20
C ALA A 104 -19.30 -46.59 -47.64
N ILE A 105 -18.29 -46.59 -46.77
CA ILE A 105 -17.73 -47.79 -46.14
C ILE A 105 -17.70 -47.60 -44.63
N THR A 106 -18.08 -48.62 -43.87
CA THR A 106 -17.99 -48.55 -42.40
C THR A 106 -16.56 -48.74 -41.92
N THR A 107 -15.89 -49.84 -42.24
CA THR A 107 -14.48 -50.09 -41.86
C THR A 107 -13.74 -50.80 -42.97
N ILE A 108 -12.42 -50.64 -43.05
CA ILE A 108 -11.59 -51.36 -44.03
C ILE A 108 -10.53 -52.19 -43.29
N ALA A 109 -10.63 -53.50 -43.42
CA ALA A 109 -9.55 -54.45 -43.15
C ALA A 109 -8.84 -54.74 -44.47
N GLY A 110 -7.75 -54.01 -44.71
CA GLY A 110 -7.01 -54.03 -45.97
C GLY A 110 -6.32 -55.35 -46.28
N GLY A 111 -6.15 -56.24 -45.31
CA GLY A 111 -5.68 -57.62 -45.54
C GLY A 111 -4.34 -57.73 -46.26
N SER A 112 -3.51 -56.69 -46.18
CA SER A 112 -2.28 -56.50 -46.96
C SER A 112 -2.51 -56.39 -48.48
N GLN A 113 -3.57 -55.71 -48.90
CA GLN A 113 -3.92 -55.50 -50.29
C GLN A 113 -4.14 -54.02 -50.61
N ASP A 114 -3.78 -53.60 -51.82
CA ASP A 114 -3.97 -52.22 -52.28
C ASP A 114 -5.42 -51.93 -52.63
N LEU A 115 -5.81 -50.65 -52.46
CA LEU A 115 -7.09 -50.12 -52.88
C LEU A 115 -6.92 -49.01 -53.92
N LEU A 116 -7.59 -49.17 -55.06
CA LEU A 116 -7.74 -48.13 -56.08
C LEU A 116 -9.17 -47.58 -56.05
N LEU A 117 -9.29 -46.26 -55.86
CA LEU A 117 -10.50 -45.50 -56.14
C LEU A 117 -10.43 -45.00 -57.58
N ALA A 118 -11.26 -45.57 -58.46
CA ALA A 118 -11.15 -45.40 -59.89
C ALA A 118 -11.74 -44.06 -60.40
N ALA A 119 -11.28 -43.66 -61.59
CA ALA A 119 -11.72 -42.45 -62.29
C ALA A 119 -13.26 -42.34 -62.44
N GLY A 120 -13.95 -43.46 -62.58
CA GLY A 120 -15.40 -43.47 -62.78
C GLY A 120 -16.19 -42.92 -61.60
N ILE A 121 -15.63 -42.85 -60.38
CA ILE A 121 -16.27 -42.19 -59.22
C ILE A 121 -16.56 -40.70 -59.51
N ALA A 122 -15.72 -40.04 -60.32
CA ALA A 122 -15.90 -38.65 -60.75
C ALA A 122 -16.15 -37.67 -59.59
N ALA A 123 -17.32 -37.02 -59.53
CA ALA A 123 -17.69 -36.08 -58.47
C ALA A 123 -18.31 -36.75 -57.22
N GLY A 124 -18.51 -38.07 -57.26
CA GLY A 124 -19.02 -38.82 -56.12
C GLY A 124 -18.06 -38.78 -54.94
N THR A 125 -18.61 -38.71 -53.73
CA THR A 125 -17.80 -38.72 -52.49
C THR A 125 -17.45 -40.14 -52.09
N THR A 126 -16.27 -40.35 -51.51
CA THR A 126 -15.92 -41.60 -50.81
C THR A 126 -15.80 -41.32 -49.32
N THR A 127 -16.54 -42.03 -48.48
CA THR A 127 -16.51 -41.84 -47.03
C THR A 127 -16.22 -43.15 -46.32
N VAL A 128 -15.21 -43.16 -45.46
CA VAL A 128 -14.92 -44.27 -44.55
C VAL A 128 -15.11 -43.78 -43.12
N THR A 129 -16.11 -44.32 -42.43
CA THR A 129 -16.55 -43.80 -41.11
C THR A 129 -15.71 -44.35 -39.95
N GLY A 130 -15.25 -45.59 -40.05
CA GLY A 130 -14.46 -46.31 -39.06
C GLY A 130 -13.02 -46.53 -39.51
N ALA A 131 -12.28 -47.32 -38.73
CA ALA A 131 -10.85 -47.51 -38.93
C ALA A 131 -10.51 -48.22 -40.25
N VAL A 132 -9.39 -47.79 -40.86
CA VAL A 132 -8.68 -48.50 -41.92
C VAL A 132 -7.46 -49.17 -41.30
N SER A 133 -7.25 -50.45 -41.60
CA SER A 133 -6.17 -51.25 -41.02
C SER A 133 -5.49 -52.12 -42.08
N ALA A 134 -4.15 -52.25 -42.00
CA ALA A 134 -3.35 -53.13 -42.85
C ALA A 134 -3.64 -53.00 -44.35
N LEU A 135 -3.87 -51.76 -44.84
CA LEU A 135 -4.06 -51.50 -46.26
C LEU A 135 -2.71 -51.54 -47.00
N GLY A 136 -2.68 -52.18 -48.16
CA GLY A 136 -1.51 -52.28 -49.03
C GLY A 136 -0.63 -53.52 -48.80
N ASP A 137 0.11 -53.94 -49.82
CA ASP A 137 1.01 -55.11 -49.75
C ASP A 137 2.49 -54.78 -49.42
N GLY A 138 2.80 -53.48 -49.32
CA GLY A 138 4.15 -52.95 -49.07
C GLY A 138 4.91 -52.55 -50.34
N THR A 139 4.38 -52.84 -51.54
CA THR A 139 4.93 -52.44 -52.85
C THR A 139 3.93 -51.52 -53.56
N GLY A 140 4.37 -50.35 -54.00
CA GLY A 140 3.45 -49.35 -54.54
C GLY A 140 2.61 -48.68 -53.44
N PRO A 141 1.66 -47.80 -53.82
CA PRO A 141 0.80 -47.10 -52.88
C PRO A 141 -0.30 -48.00 -52.32
N CYS A 142 -0.47 -48.02 -50.99
CA CYS A 142 -1.55 -48.77 -50.34
C CYS A 142 -2.95 -48.26 -50.73
N LEU A 143 -3.04 -46.96 -51.01
CA LEU A 143 -4.23 -46.28 -51.52
C LEU A 143 -3.84 -45.46 -52.74
N THR A 144 -4.51 -45.73 -53.86
CA THR A 144 -4.47 -44.88 -55.05
C THR A 144 -5.83 -44.20 -55.25
N VAL A 145 -5.83 -42.89 -55.37
CA VAL A 145 -7.01 -42.10 -55.75
C VAL A 145 -6.75 -41.49 -57.12
N ASP A 146 -7.51 -41.95 -58.12
CA ASP A 146 -7.38 -41.45 -59.48
C ASP A 146 -7.64 -39.93 -59.55
N THR A 147 -6.93 -39.22 -60.43
CA THR A 147 -7.04 -37.76 -60.55
C THR A 147 -8.41 -37.26 -60.96
N LEU A 148 -9.27 -38.12 -61.50
CA LEU A 148 -10.64 -37.78 -61.88
C LEU A 148 -11.64 -37.95 -60.73
N VAL A 149 -11.22 -38.48 -59.57
CA VAL A 149 -12.01 -38.49 -58.34
C VAL A 149 -11.98 -37.09 -57.71
N THR A 150 -12.88 -36.23 -58.17
CA THR A 150 -13.00 -34.83 -57.75
C THR A 150 -13.87 -34.63 -56.52
N GLY A 151 -14.69 -35.62 -56.15
CA GLY A 151 -15.43 -35.62 -54.90
C GLY A 151 -14.52 -35.80 -53.68
N LEU A 152 -15.04 -35.44 -52.50
CA LEU A 152 -14.29 -35.59 -51.24
C LEU A 152 -14.06 -37.07 -50.92
N VAL A 153 -12.82 -37.42 -50.61
CA VAL A 153 -12.42 -38.70 -50.00
C VAL A 153 -12.15 -38.45 -48.51
N ASP A 154 -13.07 -38.88 -47.65
CA ASP A 154 -13.11 -38.58 -46.22
C ASP A 154 -12.89 -39.82 -45.35
N PHE A 155 -11.77 -39.84 -44.63
CA PHE A 155 -11.44 -40.84 -43.62
C PHE A 155 -11.69 -40.26 -42.22
N GLN A 156 -12.78 -40.68 -41.59
CA GLN A 156 -13.25 -40.08 -40.32
C GLN A 156 -12.63 -40.73 -39.07
N SER A 157 -11.79 -41.76 -39.23
CA SER A 157 -11.13 -42.48 -38.14
C SER A 157 -9.65 -42.75 -38.48
N THR A 158 -8.98 -43.58 -37.69
CA THR A 158 -7.56 -43.93 -37.90
C THR A 158 -7.35 -44.60 -39.25
N PHE A 159 -6.28 -44.22 -39.95
CA PHE A 159 -5.86 -44.83 -41.21
C PHE A 159 -4.51 -45.54 -41.02
N ALA A 160 -4.47 -46.85 -41.21
CA ALA A 160 -3.23 -47.62 -41.18
C ALA A 160 -2.99 -48.37 -42.50
N GLY A 161 -1.84 -48.07 -43.11
CA GLY A 161 -1.37 -48.67 -44.36
C GLY A 161 0.04 -49.25 -44.22
N THR A 162 0.47 -50.07 -45.16
CA THR A 162 1.79 -50.71 -45.20
C THR A 162 2.78 -50.01 -46.14
N SER A 163 2.32 -49.01 -46.90
CA SER A 163 3.09 -48.19 -47.84
C SER A 163 2.41 -46.83 -48.04
N GLY A 164 2.99 -45.94 -48.87
CA GLY A 164 2.50 -44.58 -49.14
C GLY A 164 1.09 -44.48 -49.75
N ILE A 165 0.56 -43.25 -49.81
CA ILE A 165 -0.71 -42.91 -50.46
C ILE A 165 -0.41 -42.10 -51.72
N THR A 166 -1.07 -42.40 -52.84
CA THR A 166 -1.01 -41.58 -54.06
C THR A 166 -2.40 -41.03 -54.41
N ALA A 167 -2.53 -39.71 -54.53
CA ALA A 167 -3.76 -39.05 -54.97
C ALA A 167 -3.46 -37.99 -56.03
N GLY A 168 -4.23 -38.00 -57.13
CA GLY A 168 -4.03 -37.07 -58.25
C GLY A 168 -4.39 -35.61 -57.93
N ALA A 169 -3.98 -34.68 -58.80
CA ALA A 169 -4.12 -33.23 -58.55
C ALA A 169 -5.57 -32.73 -58.52
N GLY A 170 -6.51 -33.47 -59.13
CA GLY A 170 -7.94 -33.15 -59.11
C GLY A 170 -8.67 -33.59 -57.83
N THR A 171 -7.99 -34.25 -56.90
CA THR A 171 -8.61 -34.88 -55.71
C THR A 171 -8.75 -33.92 -54.53
N SER A 172 -9.64 -34.28 -53.59
CA SER A 172 -9.77 -33.64 -52.28
C SER A 172 -9.81 -34.72 -51.20
N LEU A 173 -8.84 -34.76 -50.31
CA LEU A 173 -8.74 -35.75 -49.23
C LEU A 173 -8.96 -35.10 -47.86
N LYS A 174 -9.57 -35.81 -46.93
CA LYS A 174 -9.70 -35.44 -45.53
C LYS A 174 -9.34 -36.60 -44.61
N PHE A 175 -8.53 -36.33 -43.61
CA PHE A 175 -8.21 -37.26 -42.53
C PHE A 175 -8.60 -36.63 -41.19
N ALA A 176 -9.46 -37.32 -40.44
CA ALA A 176 -9.90 -36.91 -39.10
C ALA A 176 -9.31 -37.75 -37.95
N GLY A 177 -8.61 -38.84 -38.28
CA GLY A 177 -7.86 -39.64 -37.31
C GLY A 177 -6.38 -39.75 -37.68
N ASN A 178 -5.59 -40.30 -36.75
CA ASN A 178 -4.16 -40.53 -36.98
C ASN A 178 -3.93 -41.40 -38.22
N VAL A 179 -2.92 -41.04 -38.99
CA VAL A 179 -2.44 -41.80 -40.15
C VAL A 179 -1.12 -42.45 -39.78
N THR A 180 -1.01 -43.77 -39.97
CA THR A 180 0.21 -44.54 -39.68
C THR A 180 0.50 -45.47 -40.85
N LEU A 181 1.51 -45.12 -41.63
CA LEU A 181 1.98 -45.93 -42.75
C LEU A 181 3.26 -46.66 -42.32
N ALA A 182 3.40 -47.93 -42.68
CA ALA A 182 4.64 -48.66 -42.49
C ALA A 182 5.68 -48.32 -43.59
N ASP A 183 6.90 -48.79 -43.38
CA ASP A 183 8.04 -48.65 -44.29
C ASP A 183 7.85 -49.55 -45.53
N GLY A 184 7.13 -49.03 -46.51
CA GLY A 184 6.95 -49.62 -47.83
C GLY A 184 8.07 -49.19 -48.79
N ASP A 185 7.74 -49.02 -50.08
CA ASP A 185 8.67 -48.51 -51.10
C ASP A 185 8.19 -47.21 -51.76
N THR A 186 7.05 -46.68 -51.31
CA THR A 186 6.32 -45.60 -51.97
C THR A 186 6.08 -44.44 -51.01
N ALA A 187 6.49 -43.24 -51.43
CA ALA A 187 6.22 -42.00 -50.71
C ALA A 187 4.73 -41.65 -50.69
N THR A 188 4.32 -40.85 -49.71
CA THR A 188 2.99 -40.24 -49.70
C THR A 188 2.98 -39.02 -50.60
N ASN A 189 2.18 -39.06 -51.68
CA ASN A 189 2.01 -37.98 -52.63
C ASN A 189 0.52 -37.68 -52.86
N MET A 190 0.03 -36.61 -52.23
CA MET A 190 -1.34 -36.14 -52.37
C MET A 190 -1.34 -34.83 -53.16
N ALA A 191 -1.42 -34.92 -54.48
CA ALA A 191 -1.27 -33.76 -55.36
C ALA A 191 -2.46 -32.78 -55.30
N GLY A 192 -3.63 -33.23 -54.82
CA GLY A 192 -4.85 -32.45 -54.64
C GLY A 192 -4.93 -31.67 -53.33
N ALA A 193 -6.12 -31.16 -52.99
CA ALA A 193 -6.37 -30.47 -51.73
C ALA A 193 -6.45 -31.48 -50.57
N VAL A 194 -5.94 -31.11 -49.39
CA VAL A 194 -5.92 -31.99 -48.21
C VAL A 194 -6.36 -31.23 -46.96
N GLU A 195 -7.32 -31.78 -46.22
CA GLU A 195 -7.67 -31.35 -44.87
C GLU A 195 -7.10 -32.32 -43.82
N LEU A 196 -6.29 -31.81 -42.89
CA LEU A 196 -5.72 -32.55 -41.76
C LEU A 196 -6.39 -32.06 -40.47
N SER A 197 -7.31 -32.85 -39.93
CA SER A 197 -8.18 -32.45 -38.83
C SER A 197 -7.62 -32.88 -37.48
N GLY A 198 -6.46 -32.33 -37.10
CA GLY A 198 -5.88 -32.51 -35.77
C GLY A 198 -5.39 -33.94 -35.49
N LEU A 199 -4.29 -34.32 -36.13
CA LEU A 199 -3.81 -35.71 -36.16
C LEU A 199 -2.29 -35.82 -36.11
N ILE A 200 -1.80 -37.04 -35.88
CA ILE A 200 -0.43 -37.45 -36.18
C ILE A 200 -0.43 -38.21 -37.51
N PHE A 201 0.42 -37.78 -38.44
CA PHE A 201 0.67 -38.41 -39.73
C PHE A 201 2.09 -38.98 -39.72
N SER A 202 2.21 -40.29 -39.51
CA SER A 202 3.47 -41.01 -39.50
C SER A 202 3.59 -41.78 -40.82
N CYS A 203 4.64 -41.51 -41.59
CA CYS A 203 4.87 -42.10 -42.92
C CYS A 203 6.34 -42.39 -43.17
N TYR A 204 6.68 -42.89 -44.35
CA TYR A 204 8.03 -43.22 -44.80
C TYR A 204 8.23 -42.73 -46.25
N ASP A 205 9.50 -42.64 -46.69
CA ASP A 205 9.96 -42.37 -48.07
C ASP A 205 9.64 -40.98 -48.65
N GLY A 206 8.89 -40.18 -47.90
CA GLY A 206 8.61 -38.79 -48.19
C GLY A 206 7.12 -38.47 -48.08
N PHE A 207 6.85 -37.19 -47.89
CA PHE A 207 5.51 -36.65 -47.75
C PHE A 207 5.38 -35.41 -48.64
N THR A 208 4.45 -35.43 -49.59
CA THR A 208 4.16 -34.30 -50.47
C THR A 208 2.67 -34.00 -50.52
N ILE A 209 2.31 -32.73 -50.29
CA ILE A 209 0.99 -32.20 -50.63
C ILE A 209 1.12 -31.17 -51.76
N GLY A 210 0.42 -31.45 -52.86
CA GLY A 210 0.38 -30.63 -54.06
C GLY A 210 -0.55 -29.42 -53.94
N GLY A 211 -1.77 -29.66 -53.47
CA GLY A 211 -2.81 -28.64 -53.37
C GLY A 211 -2.82 -27.87 -52.06
N ALA A 212 -3.91 -27.14 -51.82
CA ALA A 212 -4.10 -26.41 -50.57
C ALA A 212 -4.23 -27.39 -49.39
N THR A 213 -3.45 -27.15 -48.34
CA THR A 213 -3.52 -27.85 -47.06
C THR A 213 -4.29 -27.01 -46.05
N THR A 214 -5.31 -27.59 -45.42
CA THR A 214 -6.05 -26.97 -44.31
C THR A 214 -5.84 -27.77 -43.04
N LEU A 215 -5.37 -27.12 -41.98
CA LEU A 215 -5.34 -27.66 -40.62
C LEU A 215 -6.66 -27.30 -39.93
N SER A 216 -7.38 -28.30 -39.45
CA SER A 216 -8.66 -28.10 -38.76
C SER A 216 -8.67 -28.83 -37.41
N THR A 217 -9.61 -28.43 -36.54
CA THR A 217 -9.93 -28.98 -35.21
C THR A 217 -8.85 -28.98 -34.12
N ALA A 218 -7.59 -29.32 -34.42
CA ALA A 218 -6.47 -29.31 -33.46
C ALA A 218 -5.11 -29.23 -34.18
N ALA A 219 -4.02 -29.26 -33.41
CA ALA A 219 -2.66 -29.27 -33.96
C ALA A 219 -2.36 -30.55 -34.76
N VAL A 220 -1.52 -30.41 -35.79
CA VAL A 220 -1.13 -31.50 -36.69
C VAL A 220 0.37 -31.77 -36.55
N SER A 221 0.73 -33.05 -36.49
CA SER A 221 2.12 -33.51 -36.50
C SER A 221 2.36 -34.40 -37.71
N ILE A 222 3.43 -34.17 -38.45
CA ILE A 222 3.85 -34.98 -39.60
C ILE A 222 5.27 -35.47 -39.34
N ASP A 223 5.47 -36.78 -39.42
CA ASP A 223 6.75 -37.46 -39.19
C ASP A 223 7.00 -38.44 -40.33
N THR A 224 8.20 -38.37 -40.91
CA THR A 224 8.62 -39.25 -42.01
C THR A 224 9.41 -40.48 -41.55
N ASN A 225 9.74 -40.63 -40.27
CA ASN A 225 10.43 -41.75 -39.60
C ASN A 225 11.79 -42.23 -40.18
N ASN A 226 12.10 -41.96 -41.45
CA ASN A 226 13.26 -42.44 -42.19
C ASN A 226 14.08 -41.31 -42.82
N ASN A 227 13.95 -40.10 -42.27
CA ASN A 227 14.67 -38.91 -42.71
C ASN A 227 14.35 -38.45 -44.14
N ALA A 228 13.11 -38.63 -44.59
CA ALA A 228 12.66 -38.22 -45.92
C ALA A 228 12.07 -36.80 -45.93
N ASN A 229 11.84 -36.26 -47.12
CA ASN A 229 11.39 -34.88 -47.29
C ASN A 229 9.91 -34.70 -46.91
N ILE A 230 9.58 -33.54 -46.33
CA ILE A 230 8.21 -33.04 -46.18
C ILE A 230 8.07 -31.81 -47.09
N THR A 231 7.20 -31.88 -48.09
CA THR A 231 7.02 -30.82 -49.09
C THR A 231 5.57 -30.38 -49.20
N PHE A 232 5.33 -29.08 -49.02
CA PHE A 232 4.08 -28.42 -49.35
C PHE A 232 4.30 -27.53 -50.57
N THR A 233 3.64 -27.86 -51.68
CA THR A 233 3.71 -27.02 -52.88
C THR A 233 2.54 -26.02 -52.98
N GLY A 234 1.40 -26.34 -52.37
CA GLY A 234 0.27 -25.43 -52.19
C GLY A 234 0.31 -24.66 -50.87
N THR A 235 -0.72 -23.85 -50.61
CA THR A 235 -0.82 -23.05 -49.38
C THR A 235 -1.09 -23.92 -48.17
N VAL A 236 -0.58 -23.56 -46.99
CA VAL A 236 -0.91 -24.21 -45.71
C VAL A 236 -1.61 -23.21 -44.80
N ASN A 237 -2.84 -23.51 -44.35
CA ASN A 237 -3.63 -22.58 -43.53
C ASN A 237 -4.38 -23.29 -42.40
N GLY A 238 -4.72 -22.55 -41.34
CA GLY A 238 -5.53 -23.03 -40.22
C GLY A 238 -4.97 -22.55 -38.89
N ALA A 239 -5.81 -22.08 -37.96
CA ALA A 239 -5.37 -21.45 -36.70
C ALA A 239 -4.79 -22.44 -35.66
N PHE A 240 -4.19 -23.54 -36.12
CA PHE A 240 -3.67 -24.64 -35.31
C PHE A 240 -2.17 -24.80 -35.50
N GLY A 241 -1.53 -25.50 -34.56
CA GLY A 241 -0.10 -25.75 -34.63
C GLY A 241 0.28 -26.78 -35.69
N LEU A 242 1.49 -26.66 -36.21
CA LEU A 242 2.09 -27.60 -37.17
C LEU A 242 3.46 -28.06 -36.65
N THR A 243 3.60 -29.35 -36.39
CA THR A 243 4.89 -30.00 -36.19
C THR A 243 5.23 -30.77 -37.45
N ALA A 244 6.39 -30.49 -38.04
CA ALA A 244 6.91 -31.23 -39.18
C ALA A 244 8.31 -31.74 -38.83
N ASP A 245 8.49 -33.07 -38.88
CA ASP A 245 9.76 -33.75 -38.64
C ASP A 245 10.17 -34.56 -39.87
N ALA A 246 11.12 -33.99 -40.63
CA ALA A 246 11.72 -34.62 -41.79
C ALA A 246 13.01 -35.38 -41.42
N GLY A 247 13.39 -35.45 -40.14
CA GLY A 247 14.67 -36.02 -39.73
C GLY A 247 15.84 -35.34 -40.46
N THR A 248 16.68 -36.10 -41.15
CA THR A 248 17.75 -35.53 -42.00
C THR A 248 17.30 -35.08 -43.40
N GLY A 249 16.01 -35.16 -43.72
CA GLY A 249 15.44 -34.67 -44.98
C GLY A 249 15.20 -33.16 -44.98
N THR A 250 14.60 -32.67 -46.07
CA THR A 250 14.21 -31.27 -46.28
C THR A 250 12.75 -31.03 -45.88
N ILE A 251 12.49 -29.94 -45.17
CA ILE A 251 11.14 -29.34 -45.09
C ILE A 251 11.06 -28.20 -46.09
N ALA A 252 10.09 -28.25 -47.01
CA ALA A 252 9.93 -27.24 -48.04
C ALA A 252 8.50 -26.68 -48.06
N PHE A 253 8.39 -25.35 -47.92
CA PHE A 253 7.17 -24.59 -48.18
C PHE A 253 7.35 -23.79 -49.48
N SER A 254 6.75 -24.26 -50.57
CA SER A 254 6.87 -23.62 -51.90
C SER A 254 5.84 -22.52 -52.14
N SER A 255 4.87 -22.35 -51.24
CA SER A 255 3.80 -21.35 -51.30
C SER A 255 3.54 -20.76 -49.91
N THR A 256 2.60 -19.81 -49.82
CA THR A 256 2.34 -19.07 -48.58
C THR A 256 1.76 -19.96 -47.48
N VAL A 257 2.23 -19.76 -46.25
CA VAL A 257 1.77 -20.43 -45.04
C VAL A 257 1.11 -19.40 -44.12
N GLY A 258 -0.09 -19.71 -43.64
CA GLY A 258 -0.85 -18.87 -42.71
C GLY A 258 -1.42 -17.58 -43.32
N ASN A 259 -1.55 -17.49 -44.64
CA ASN A 259 -1.97 -16.26 -45.32
C ASN A 259 -3.46 -15.91 -45.14
N THR A 260 -4.34 -16.91 -45.03
CA THR A 260 -5.78 -16.69 -44.78
C THR A 260 -6.14 -16.93 -43.32
N ALA A 261 -5.45 -17.86 -42.67
CA ALA A 261 -5.55 -18.14 -41.25
C ALA A 261 -4.14 -18.43 -40.71
N PRO A 262 -3.50 -17.44 -40.05
CA PRO A 262 -2.18 -17.60 -39.45
C PRO A 262 -2.09 -18.85 -38.59
N LEU A 263 -0.99 -19.59 -38.71
CA LEU A 263 -0.82 -20.84 -37.96
C LEU A 263 -0.61 -20.55 -36.46
N GLY A 264 -0.86 -21.57 -35.64
CA GLY A 264 -0.50 -21.58 -34.23
C GLY A 264 1.02 -21.68 -34.01
N ALA A 265 1.42 -22.47 -33.02
CA ALA A 265 2.83 -22.81 -32.82
C ALA A 265 3.34 -23.70 -33.96
N MET A 266 4.52 -23.42 -34.49
CA MET A 266 5.19 -24.25 -35.49
C MET A 266 6.50 -24.82 -34.96
N SER A 267 6.75 -26.09 -35.25
CA SER A 267 8.01 -26.78 -34.95
C SER A 267 8.50 -27.51 -36.19
N LEU A 268 9.65 -27.08 -36.71
CA LEU A 268 10.26 -27.60 -37.93
C LEU A 268 11.60 -28.24 -37.58
N THR A 269 11.67 -29.57 -37.68
CA THR A 269 12.88 -30.36 -37.44
C THR A 269 13.31 -31.00 -38.76
N SER A 270 14.47 -30.61 -39.28
CA SER A 270 14.97 -31.09 -40.59
C SER A 270 16.48 -30.92 -40.69
N ASN A 271 17.16 -31.53 -41.67
CA ASN A 271 18.52 -31.11 -42.04
C ASN A 271 18.51 -30.31 -43.34
N GLU A 272 17.40 -29.69 -43.70
CA GLU A 272 17.34 -28.59 -44.65
C GLU A 272 15.97 -27.92 -44.54
N LEU A 273 15.92 -26.60 -44.66
CA LEU A 273 14.68 -25.84 -44.66
C LEU A 273 14.64 -24.94 -45.88
N THR A 274 13.53 -24.97 -46.61
CA THR A 274 13.32 -24.08 -47.75
C THR A 274 11.99 -23.34 -47.58
N ILE A 275 12.05 -22.02 -47.46
CA ILE A 275 10.86 -21.16 -47.34
C ILE A 275 10.78 -20.25 -48.57
N ALA A 276 9.94 -20.59 -49.54
CA ALA A 276 9.83 -19.86 -50.81
C ALA A 276 8.87 -18.67 -50.77
N ALA A 277 8.01 -18.56 -49.76
CA ALA A 277 6.98 -17.52 -49.63
C ALA A 277 6.70 -17.15 -48.17
N ALA A 278 5.82 -16.19 -47.94
CA ALA A 278 5.49 -15.71 -46.59
C ALA A 278 4.97 -16.83 -45.68
N VAL A 279 5.45 -16.84 -44.43
CA VAL A 279 5.03 -17.74 -43.36
C VAL A 279 4.55 -16.89 -42.20
N VAL A 280 3.27 -17.00 -41.89
CA VAL A 280 2.59 -16.18 -40.87
C VAL A 280 2.09 -17.08 -39.74
N GLY A 281 2.54 -16.80 -38.52
CA GLY A 281 2.09 -17.48 -37.31
C GLY A 281 1.44 -16.53 -36.30
N THR A 282 1.21 -17.04 -35.09
CA THR A 282 0.61 -16.29 -33.98
C THR A 282 1.44 -16.35 -32.69
N THR A 283 2.16 -17.45 -32.46
CA THR A 283 2.93 -17.70 -31.23
C THR A 283 4.41 -17.95 -31.54
N THR A 284 4.87 -19.20 -31.53
CA THR A 284 6.27 -19.58 -31.68
C THR A 284 6.56 -20.22 -33.02
N LEU A 285 7.77 -20.03 -33.52
CA LEU A 285 8.36 -20.82 -34.59
C LEU A 285 9.69 -21.40 -34.11
N LEU A 286 9.81 -22.73 -34.09
CA LEU A 286 11.08 -23.43 -33.87
C LEU A 286 11.61 -23.94 -35.21
N MET A 287 12.83 -23.55 -35.57
CA MET A 287 13.58 -24.07 -36.71
C MET A 287 14.86 -24.69 -36.21
N GLN A 288 15.01 -26.01 -36.35
CA GLN A 288 16.19 -26.69 -35.82
C GLN A 288 16.70 -27.81 -36.73
N PRO A 289 18.03 -28.01 -36.81
CA PRO A 289 18.60 -29.21 -37.40
C PRO A 289 18.18 -30.46 -36.62
N THR A 290 18.06 -31.61 -37.26
CA THR A 290 17.95 -32.91 -36.56
C THR A 290 19.31 -33.34 -36.00
N THR A 291 20.35 -33.18 -36.82
CA THR A 291 21.73 -33.50 -36.46
C THR A 291 22.30 -32.43 -35.52
N ILE A 292 22.68 -32.82 -34.29
CA ILE A 292 23.01 -31.89 -33.20
C ILE A 292 24.28 -31.06 -33.45
N ASP A 293 25.25 -31.58 -34.21
CA ASP A 293 26.53 -30.93 -34.52
C ASP A 293 26.51 -30.19 -35.87
N ARG A 294 25.36 -30.15 -36.54
CA ARG A 294 25.20 -29.47 -37.82
C ARG A 294 25.27 -27.95 -37.61
N GLY A 295 26.21 -27.30 -38.30
CA GLY A 295 26.36 -25.85 -38.25
C GLY A 295 25.16 -25.13 -38.88
N ILE A 296 24.82 -23.96 -38.37
CA ILE A 296 23.69 -23.14 -38.84
C ILE A 296 24.22 -21.82 -39.40
N GLY A 297 23.91 -21.54 -40.66
CA GLY A 297 24.18 -20.27 -41.30
C GLY A 297 22.94 -19.40 -41.30
N ILE A 298 23.03 -18.16 -40.86
CA ILE A 298 21.92 -17.20 -40.91
C ILE A 298 22.35 -16.00 -41.76
N ALA A 299 21.49 -15.60 -42.70
CA ALA A 299 21.71 -14.49 -43.61
C ALA A 299 23.01 -14.61 -44.44
N GLY A 300 23.34 -15.84 -44.87
CA GLY A 300 24.58 -16.13 -45.59
C GLY A 300 25.80 -16.35 -44.69
N GLY A 301 25.60 -16.51 -43.38
CA GLY A 301 26.62 -17.02 -42.48
C GLY A 301 27.01 -18.47 -42.81
N THR A 302 28.16 -18.93 -42.32
CA THR A 302 28.63 -20.30 -42.58
C THR A 302 27.84 -21.34 -41.78
N GLY A 303 27.30 -22.35 -42.47
CA GLY A 303 26.67 -23.53 -41.86
C GLY A 303 25.94 -24.36 -42.92
N ASP A 304 25.66 -25.62 -42.63
CA ASP A 304 24.95 -26.51 -43.55
C ASP A 304 23.42 -26.34 -43.42
N TYR A 305 22.92 -25.95 -42.25
CA TYR A 305 21.54 -25.47 -42.08
C TYR A 305 21.51 -23.98 -42.40
N ASP A 306 21.43 -23.65 -43.69
CA ASP A 306 21.38 -22.25 -44.14
C ASP A 306 19.95 -21.71 -44.07
N ILE A 307 19.80 -20.55 -43.44
CA ILE A 307 18.57 -19.77 -43.43
C ILE A 307 18.91 -18.40 -43.97
N THR A 308 18.49 -18.13 -45.20
CA THR A 308 18.86 -16.90 -45.89
C THR A 308 18.14 -15.68 -45.32
N ALA A 309 18.67 -14.49 -45.57
CA ALA A 309 18.03 -13.24 -45.16
C ALA A 309 16.63 -13.08 -45.78
N VAL A 310 16.43 -13.62 -46.98
CA VAL A 310 15.14 -13.62 -47.67
C VAL A 310 14.13 -14.51 -46.94
N GLU A 311 14.56 -15.66 -46.43
CA GLU A 311 13.70 -16.57 -45.67
C GLU A 311 13.31 -15.97 -44.32
N ILE A 312 14.25 -15.35 -43.59
CA ILE A 312 13.93 -14.60 -42.37
C ILE A 312 12.93 -13.47 -42.67
N GLY A 313 13.13 -12.73 -43.76
CA GLY A 313 12.21 -11.66 -44.19
C GLY A 313 10.81 -12.14 -44.60
N ARG A 314 10.59 -13.45 -44.74
CA ARG A 314 9.28 -14.07 -45.00
C ARG A 314 8.53 -14.46 -43.72
N LEU A 315 9.17 -14.39 -42.56
CA LEU A 315 8.60 -14.77 -41.27
C LEU A 315 7.89 -13.57 -40.64
N SER A 316 6.68 -13.75 -40.11
CA SER A 316 5.98 -12.70 -39.36
C SER A 316 4.91 -13.26 -38.41
N GLY A 317 4.58 -12.48 -37.38
CA GLY A 317 3.45 -12.75 -36.48
C GLY A 317 3.79 -13.64 -35.29
N PHE A 318 5.06 -14.01 -35.12
CA PHE A 318 5.52 -14.88 -34.03
C PHE A 318 5.72 -14.08 -32.74
N SER A 319 4.61 -13.64 -32.15
CA SER A 319 4.60 -12.69 -31.02
C SER A 319 5.36 -13.15 -29.78
N THR A 320 5.50 -14.46 -29.57
CA THR A 320 6.24 -15.06 -28.44
C THR A 320 7.65 -15.49 -28.82
N GLY A 321 8.02 -15.42 -30.10
CA GLY A 321 9.39 -15.49 -30.57
C GLY A 321 9.68 -16.58 -31.61
N ILE A 322 10.76 -16.35 -32.36
CA ILE A 322 11.35 -17.27 -33.33
C ILE A 322 12.60 -17.89 -32.71
N THR A 323 12.63 -19.22 -32.57
CA THR A 323 13.79 -19.96 -32.08
C THR A 323 14.50 -20.64 -33.25
N ILE A 324 15.80 -20.38 -33.38
CA ILE A 324 16.66 -21.00 -34.37
C ILE A 324 17.77 -21.78 -33.66
N GLY A 325 17.88 -23.06 -34.00
CA GLY A 325 18.84 -23.98 -33.42
C GLY A 325 18.30 -24.80 -32.25
N ARG A 326 19.18 -25.57 -31.62
CA ARG A 326 18.83 -26.60 -30.63
C ARG A 326 19.31 -26.26 -29.23
N SER A 327 18.51 -26.60 -28.23
CA SER A 327 18.89 -26.51 -26.82
C SER A 327 20.03 -27.46 -26.44
N ASN A 328 20.23 -28.53 -27.21
CA ASN A 328 21.36 -29.47 -27.06
C ASN A 328 22.32 -29.46 -28.26
N GLY A 329 22.25 -28.42 -29.11
CA GLY A 329 23.07 -28.32 -30.32
C GLY A 329 24.53 -28.01 -30.01
N THR A 330 25.44 -28.72 -30.66
CA THR A 330 26.89 -28.50 -30.58
C THR A 330 27.47 -27.85 -31.84
N GLY A 331 26.67 -27.72 -32.91
CA GLY A 331 27.08 -27.06 -34.15
C GLY A 331 27.22 -25.55 -33.99
N THR A 332 28.21 -24.95 -34.65
CA THR A 332 28.39 -23.49 -34.61
C THR A 332 27.28 -22.78 -35.39
N ILE A 333 26.75 -21.70 -34.83
CA ILE A 333 25.81 -20.80 -35.50
C ILE A 333 26.56 -19.53 -35.91
N THR A 334 26.52 -19.18 -37.20
CA THR A 334 27.14 -17.96 -37.73
C THR A 334 26.07 -17.06 -38.33
N ILE A 335 26.07 -15.79 -37.95
CA ILE A 335 25.02 -14.82 -38.30
C ILE A 335 25.66 -13.60 -38.98
N ASN A 336 25.26 -13.32 -40.22
CA ASN A 336 25.61 -12.08 -40.91
C ASN A 336 24.52 -11.01 -40.72
N ALA A 337 24.57 -9.93 -41.50
CA ALA A 337 23.69 -8.78 -41.34
C ALA A 337 22.21 -9.16 -41.49
N ILE A 338 21.40 -8.92 -40.46
CA ILE A 338 19.98 -9.25 -40.46
C ILE A 338 19.15 -8.39 -39.49
N ALA A 339 17.88 -8.16 -39.85
CA ALA A 339 16.90 -7.53 -38.98
C ALA A 339 15.72 -8.47 -38.73
N PHE A 340 15.37 -8.69 -37.47
CA PHE A 340 14.19 -9.46 -37.07
C PHE A 340 13.03 -8.54 -36.67
N THR A 341 11.81 -8.90 -37.06
CA THR A 341 10.58 -8.15 -36.76
C THR A 341 9.84 -8.67 -35.52
N ASP A 342 10.14 -9.90 -35.11
CA ASP A 342 9.58 -10.59 -33.95
C ASP A 342 10.69 -10.84 -32.91
N PRO A 343 10.36 -11.14 -31.64
CA PRO A 343 11.34 -11.61 -30.67
C PRO A 343 12.10 -12.83 -31.19
N MET A 344 13.36 -13.00 -30.81
CA MET A 344 14.17 -14.10 -31.32
C MET A 344 14.99 -14.78 -30.23
N THR A 345 15.22 -16.08 -30.41
CA THR A 345 16.16 -16.90 -29.66
C THR A 345 17.08 -17.66 -30.62
N ILE A 346 18.39 -17.42 -30.57
CA ILE A 346 19.39 -18.25 -31.26
C ILE A 346 20.00 -19.16 -30.19
N GLN A 347 20.02 -20.46 -30.43
CA GLN A 347 20.53 -21.41 -29.45
C GLN A 347 21.39 -22.52 -30.06
N SER A 348 22.57 -22.70 -29.48
CA SER A 348 23.41 -23.89 -29.59
C SER A 348 23.80 -24.30 -28.18
N GLY A 349 22.83 -24.82 -27.42
CA GLY A 349 22.97 -25.03 -25.98
C GLY A 349 23.65 -26.32 -25.54
N GLY A 350 24.29 -27.08 -26.43
CA GLY A 350 25.12 -28.24 -26.08
C GLY A 350 26.52 -27.83 -25.61
N THR A 351 27.28 -28.74 -25.00
CA THR A 351 28.57 -28.47 -24.32
C THR A 351 29.61 -27.68 -25.12
N SER A 352 29.67 -27.86 -26.45
CA SER A 352 30.59 -27.14 -27.34
C SER A 352 29.88 -26.16 -28.30
N GLY A 353 28.59 -25.93 -28.08
CA GLY A 353 27.78 -25.09 -28.94
C GLY A 353 28.25 -23.63 -28.89
N SER A 354 28.37 -23.01 -30.07
CA SER A 354 28.97 -21.69 -30.22
C SER A 354 28.13 -20.81 -31.13
N ILE A 355 28.07 -19.52 -30.84
CA ILE A 355 27.35 -18.51 -31.64
C ILE A 355 28.36 -17.42 -32.03
N THR A 356 28.45 -17.13 -33.32
CA THR A 356 29.27 -16.05 -33.88
C THR A 356 28.37 -15.05 -34.60
N ILE A 357 28.37 -13.80 -34.12
CA ILE A 357 27.78 -12.67 -34.82
C ILE A 357 28.87 -12.04 -35.68
N ALA A 358 28.77 -12.16 -36.99
CA ALA A 358 29.77 -11.70 -37.94
C ALA A 358 29.52 -10.25 -38.40
N ASP A 359 28.26 -9.81 -38.42
CA ASP A 359 27.83 -8.49 -38.90
C ASP A 359 26.55 -8.03 -38.18
N VAL A 360 26.03 -6.86 -38.52
CA VAL A 360 24.97 -6.17 -37.77
C VAL A 360 23.70 -7.00 -37.60
N ILE A 361 23.27 -7.22 -36.37
CA ILE A 361 21.96 -7.79 -36.05
C ILE A 361 21.09 -6.77 -35.34
N SER A 362 19.82 -6.67 -35.74
CA SER A 362 18.90 -5.73 -35.11
C SER A 362 17.48 -6.27 -34.95
N THR A 363 16.76 -5.71 -33.98
CA THR A 363 15.30 -5.82 -33.88
C THR A 363 14.71 -4.43 -33.69
N THR A 364 13.41 -4.29 -33.98
CA THR A 364 12.66 -3.07 -33.65
C THR A 364 11.90 -3.27 -32.34
N ASN A 365 12.53 -2.94 -31.21
CA ASN A 365 11.91 -3.01 -29.87
C ASN A 365 11.48 -4.44 -29.45
N LYS A 366 12.22 -5.47 -29.90
CA LYS A 366 11.94 -6.88 -29.57
C LYS A 366 13.13 -7.52 -28.90
N ALA A 367 12.87 -8.45 -27.99
CA ALA A 367 13.92 -9.13 -27.25
C ALA A 367 14.79 -10.01 -28.17
N MET A 368 16.09 -10.07 -27.86
CA MET A 368 17.05 -11.01 -28.44
C MET A 368 17.64 -11.90 -27.36
N THR A 369 17.61 -13.21 -27.57
CA THR A 369 18.23 -14.19 -26.68
C THR A 369 19.26 -15.02 -27.44
N PHE A 370 20.45 -15.17 -26.86
CA PHE A 370 21.52 -16.00 -27.38
C PHE A 370 21.97 -17.00 -26.30
N THR A 371 21.96 -18.30 -26.62
CA THR A 371 22.39 -19.36 -25.72
C THR A 371 23.46 -20.22 -26.38
N ALA A 372 24.70 -20.17 -25.90
CA ALA A 372 25.85 -20.89 -26.44
C ALA A 372 26.56 -21.72 -25.36
N GLY A 373 26.47 -23.05 -25.42
CA GLY A 373 27.09 -23.89 -24.41
C GLY A 373 26.14 -24.42 -23.35
N SER A 374 26.67 -25.31 -22.51
CA SER A 374 25.98 -25.93 -21.38
C SER A 374 26.88 -26.04 -20.13
N GLY A 375 28.01 -25.32 -20.12
CA GLY A 375 29.11 -25.49 -19.18
C GLY A 375 30.37 -26.01 -19.86
N ALA A 376 31.49 -25.28 -19.68
CA ALA A 376 32.88 -25.59 -20.03
C ALA A 376 33.46 -25.11 -21.37
N SER A 377 32.70 -24.96 -22.46
CA SER A 377 33.33 -24.69 -23.78
C SER A 377 32.50 -23.92 -24.81
N GLY A 378 31.21 -23.66 -24.57
CA GLY A 378 30.42 -22.87 -25.50
C GLY A 378 30.81 -21.41 -25.53
N VAL A 379 30.92 -20.83 -26.73
CA VAL A 379 31.42 -19.46 -26.92
C VAL A 379 30.40 -18.61 -27.64
N PHE A 380 30.13 -17.42 -27.10
CA PHE A 380 29.49 -16.33 -27.84
C PHE A 380 30.55 -15.34 -28.32
N THR A 381 30.65 -15.10 -29.62
CA THR A 381 31.64 -14.19 -30.22
C THR A 381 30.97 -13.14 -31.10
N THR A 382 31.39 -11.88 -31.01
CA THR A 382 31.08 -10.86 -32.00
C THR A 382 32.32 -10.53 -32.82
N SER A 383 32.15 -10.21 -34.11
CA SER A 383 33.20 -9.69 -34.99
C SER A 383 33.23 -8.16 -34.97
N ALA A 384 34.29 -7.55 -35.50
CA ALA A 384 34.48 -6.09 -35.43
C ALA A 384 33.35 -5.24 -36.05
N SER A 385 32.55 -5.81 -36.95
CA SER A 385 31.38 -5.14 -37.58
C SER A 385 30.03 -5.53 -36.96
N ALA A 386 30.02 -6.39 -35.94
CA ALA A 386 28.83 -7.04 -35.40
C ALA A 386 28.13 -6.20 -34.32
N THR A 387 27.59 -5.05 -34.70
CA THR A 387 26.71 -4.28 -33.82
C THR A 387 25.42 -5.06 -33.55
N ILE A 388 25.02 -5.17 -32.28
CA ILE A 388 23.78 -5.83 -31.85
C ILE A 388 22.85 -4.76 -31.29
N GLY A 389 21.64 -4.60 -31.84
CA GLY A 389 20.72 -3.53 -31.43
C GLY A 389 19.27 -3.98 -31.27
N ALA A 390 18.68 -3.82 -30.08
CA ALA A 390 17.30 -4.28 -29.79
C ALA A 390 16.25 -3.16 -29.66
N GLY A 391 16.63 -1.89 -29.81
CA GLY A 391 15.76 -0.77 -29.43
C GLY A 391 15.38 -0.90 -27.95
N SER A 392 14.09 -0.87 -27.61
CA SER A 392 13.60 -1.09 -26.24
C SER A 392 13.48 -2.56 -25.80
N GLY A 393 13.88 -3.52 -26.63
CA GLY A 393 13.86 -4.94 -26.28
C GLY A 393 15.08 -5.36 -25.47
N ASP A 394 14.91 -6.30 -24.54
CA ASP A 394 16.04 -6.82 -23.76
C ASP A 394 16.98 -7.68 -24.61
N ILE A 395 18.27 -7.70 -24.25
CA ILE A 395 19.27 -8.59 -24.86
C ILE A 395 19.77 -9.52 -23.77
N THR A 396 19.63 -10.83 -23.97
CA THR A 396 20.16 -11.84 -23.06
C THR A 396 21.20 -12.69 -23.78
N ILE A 397 22.39 -12.81 -23.19
CA ILE A 397 23.49 -13.65 -23.66
C ILE A 397 23.85 -14.61 -22.54
N THR A 398 23.62 -15.89 -22.77
CA THR A 398 24.04 -16.97 -21.88
C THR A 398 25.09 -17.80 -22.59
N ALA A 399 26.32 -17.81 -22.08
CA ALA A 399 27.39 -18.61 -22.67
C ALA A 399 28.43 -19.05 -21.64
N ASP A 400 29.27 -20.04 -21.97
CA ASP A 400 30.36 -20.42 -21.08
C ASP A 400 31.50 -19.39 -21.15
N ARG A 401 31.75 -18.85 -22.34
CA ARG A 401 32.70 -17.77 -22.61
C ARG A 401 32.06 -16.74 -23.54
N VAL A 402 32.35 -15.47 -23.31
CA VAL A 402 31.89 -14.37 -24.15
C VAL A 402 33.12 -13.62 -24.67
N THR A 403 33.11 -13.26 -25.95
CA THR A 403 34.12 -12.42 -26.56
C THR A 403 33.45 -11.37 -27.43
N ILE A 404 33.63 -10.09 -27.10
CA ILE A 404 32.99 -8.97 -27.80
C ILE A 404 34.08 -8.13 -28.44
N THR A 405 34.05 -7.98 -29.77
CA THR A 405 35.09 -7.22 -30.49
C THR A 405 34.52 -5.97 -31.16
N ASP A 406 35.13 -4.81 -30.85
CA ASP A 406 35.02 -3.47 -31.45
C ASP A 406 33.63 -2.82 -31.63
N SER A 407 32.54 -3.58 -31.61
CA SER A 407 31.17 -3.13 -31.88
C SER A 407 30.26 -3.27 -30.67
N ALA A 408 29.43 -2.25 -30.46
CA ALA A 408 28.54 -2.16 -29.31
C ALA A 408 27.36 -3.15 -29.39
N ILE A 409 26.99 -3.67 -28.22
CA ILE A 409 25.71 -4.31 -27.95
C ILE A 409 24.84 -3.26 -27.27
N THR A 410 23.76 -2.85 -27.93
CA THR A 410 22.95 -1.68 -27.58
C THR A 410 21.50 -2.07 -27.31
N SER A 411 20.97 -1.59 -26.19
CA SER A 411 19.55 -1.69 -25.87
C SER A 411 19.13 -0.53 -24.99
N SER A 412 17.91 -0.03 -25.19
CA SER A 412 17.25 0.83 -24.21
C SER A 412 16.45 0.04 -23.17
N GLY A 413 16.37 -1.29 -23.32
CA GLY A 413 16.03 -2.26 -22.29
C GLY A 413 17.24 -2.67 -21.46
N THR A 414 17.17 -3.85 -20.85
CA THR A 414 18.26 -4.45 -20.07
C THR A 414 19.15 -5.32 -20.96
N ILE A 415 20.46 -5.28 -20.74
CA ILE A 415 21.40 -6.25 -21.32
C ILE A 415 21.84 -7.20 -20.21
N THR A 416 21.58 -8.50 -20.35
CA THR A 416 22.02 -9.53 -19.40
C THR A 416 23.07 -10.40 -20.05
N VAL A 417 24.22 -10.55 -19.40
CA VAL A 417 25.30 -11.44 -19.83
C VAL A 417 25.66 -12.38 -18.68
N SER A 418 25.38 -13.66 -18.85
CA SER A 418 25.47 -14.64 -17.77
C SER A 418 26.25 -15.89 -18.19
N PRO A 419 27.01 -16.53 -17.29
CA PRO A 419 27.54 -17.85 -17.54
C PRO A 419 26.41 -18.89 -17.65
N SER A 420 26.59 -19.95 -18.44
CA SER A 420 25.57 -21.02 -18.58
C SER A 420 25.35 -21.85 -17.31
N LEU A 421 26.34 -21.92 -16.43
CA LEU A 421 26.27 -22.64 -15.15
C LEU A 421 26.45 -21.67 -13.99
N ALA A 422 25.66 -21.88 -12.94
CA ALA A 422 25.76 -21.11 -11.70
C ALA A 422 27.13 -21.22 -11.01
N THR A 423 27.85 -22.33 -11.19
CA THR A 423 29.15 -22.59 -10.56
C THR A 423 30.33 -21.94 -11.28
N THR A 424 30.13 -21.43 -12.49
CA THR A 424 31.20 -20.83 -13.28
C THR A 424 31.69 -19.55 -12.62
N THR A 425 33.00 -19.43 -12.42
CA THR A 425 33.61 -18.20 -11.89
C THR A 425 33.57 -17.10 -12.94
N VAL A 426 33.38 -15.87 -12.49
CA VAL A 426 33.25 -14.69 -13.34
C VAL A 426 34.44 -13.76 -13.11
N GLY A 427 35.15 -13.39 -14.18
CA GLY A 427 36.20 -12.37 -14.18
C GLY A 427 35.72 -11.13 -14.93
N LEU A 428 35.86 -9.95 -14.34
CA LEU A 428 35.47 -8.68 -14.95
C LEU A 428 36.66 -7.72 -14.92
N ALA A 429 36.85 -6.95 -16.00
CA ALA A 429 37.85 -5.89 -16.10
C ALA A 429 39.28 -6.33 -15.67
N GLY A 430 39.70 -7.53 -16.09
CA GLY A 430 41.00 -8.10 -15.75
C GLY A 430 41.01 -8.98 -14.49
N GLY A 431 39.88 -9.13 -13.80
CA GLY A 431 39.69 -10.14 -12.76
C GLY A 431 39.78 -11.57 -13.30
N SER A 432 40.08 -12.54 -12.43
CA SER A 432 40.18 -13.95 -12.81
C SER A 432 38.82 -14.65 -12.81
N GLY A 433 38.47 -15.31 -13.90
CA GLY A 433 37.32 -16.21 -13.96
C GLY A 433 37.31 -17.01 -15.26
N ASP A 434 36.53 -18.10 -15.29
CA ASP A 434 36.35 -18.93 -16.49
C ASP A 434 35.48 -18.21 -17.52
N PHE A 435 34.40 -17.58 -17.04
CA PHE A 435 33.63 -16.58 -17.79
C PHE A 435 34.31 -15.23 -17.56
N ASN A 436 34.97 -14.67 -18.57
CA ASN A 436 35.75 -13.45 -18.41
C ASN A 436 35.29 -12.37 -19.40
N LEU A 437 35.14 -11.15 -18.92
CA LEU A 437 34.94 -9.94 -19.73
C LEU A 437 36.03 -8.93 -19.39
N THR A 438 36.80 -8.52 -20.39
CA THR A 438 37.76 -7.42 -20.28
C THR A 438 37.06 -6.08 -20.13
N ASP A 439 37.79 -5.06 -19.69
CA ASP A 439 37.31 -3.68 -19.62
C ASP A 439 36.83 -3.15 -20.99
N ALA A 440 37.56 -3.49 -22.06
CA ALA A 440 37.18 -3.18 -23.43
C ALA A 440 35.86 -3.86 -23.84
N GLU A 441 35.66 -5.12 -23.47
CA GLU A 441 34.41 -5.85 -23.75
C GLU A 441 33.23 -5.30 -22.95
N MET A 442 33.44 -4.98 -21.68
CA MET A 442 32.42 -4.36 -20.84
C MET A 442 31.96 -3.03 -21.42
N ALA A 443 32.88 -2.17 -21.89
CA ALA A 443 32.56 -0.88 -22.51
C ALA A 443 31.66 -0.99 -23.77
N LEU A 444 31.61 -2.17 -24.40
CA LEU A 444 30.74 -2.44 -25.55
C LEU A 444 29.31 -2.86 -25.14
N LEU A 445 29.05 -3.13 -23.87
CA LEU A 445 27.71 -3.38 -23.34
C LEU A 445 27.05 -2.05 -22.97
N GLN A 446 26.04 -1.64 -23.73
CA GLN A 446 25.42 -0.31 -23.67
C GLN A 446 23.91 -0.39 -23.43
N GLY A 447 23.52 -0.75 -22.21
CA GLY A 447 22.11 -0.86 -21.77
C GLY A 447 21.66 0.38 -21.00
N THR A 448 20.71 1.17 -21.51
CA THR A 448 20.34 2.43 -20.84
C THR A 448 19.55 2.24 -19.56
N ILE A 449 18.74 1.17 -19.45
CA ILE A 449 18.07 0.80 -18.20
C ILE A 449 19.06 0.11 -17.27
N GLY A 450 19.92 -0.76 -17.82
CA GLY A 450 21.03 -1.34 -17.10
C GLY A 450 21.69 -2.49 -17.84
N VAL A 451 22.87 -2.86 -17.36
CA VAL A 451 23.61 -4.04 -17.76
C VAL A 451 23.76 -4.95 -16.55
N VAL A 452 23.40 -6.23 -16.69
CA VAL A 452 23.49 -7.24 -15.64
C VAL A 452 24.54 -8.26 -16.06
N ILE A 453 25.56 -8.46 -15.24
CA ILE A 453 26.63 -9.43 -15.48
C ILE A 453 26.70 -10.43 -14.34
N GLY A 454 26.80 -11.71 -14.69
CA GLY A 454 26.85 -12.82 -13.73
C GLY A 454 25.53 -13.57 -13.64
N HIS A 455 25.40 -14.44 -12.66
CA HIS A 455 24.30 -15.42 -12.57
C HIS A 455 23.40 -15.14 -11.36
N ALA A 456 22.09 -15.09 -11.58
CA ALA A 456 21.11 -14.73 -10.54
C ALA A 456 21.11 -15.69 -9.34
N THR A 457 21.50 -16.95 -9.57
CA THR A 457 21.70 -17.95 -8.52
C THR A 457 23.15 -18.45 -8.46
N GLY A 458 24.09 -17.62 -8.95
CA GLY A 458 25.50 -17.98 -9.11
C GLY A 458 26.18 -18.34 -7.79
N THR A 459 26.84 -19.49 -7.76
CA THR A 459 27.71 -19.94 -6.65
C THR A 459 29.20 -19.84 -6.99
N GLY A 460 29.54 -19.57 -8.26
CA GLY A 460 30.91 -19.25 -8.67
C GLY A 460 31.33 -17.87 -8.19
N ALA A 461 32.58 -17.75 -7.73
CA ALA A 461 33.15 -16.48 -7.29
C ALA A 461 33.24 -15.46 -8.45
N VAL A 462 33.05 -14.19 -8.15
CA VAL A 462 33.21 -13.07 -9.09
C VAL A 462 34.43 -12.25 -8.68
N ALA A 463 35.41 -12.12 -9.56
CA ALA A 463 36.55 -11.24 -9.39
C ALA A 463 36.41 -10.02 -10.31
N VAL A 464 36.48 -8.83 -9.74
CA VAL A 464 36.34 -7.54 -10.43
C VAL A 464 37.68 -6.80 -10.37
N GLY A 465 38.32 -6.63 -11.51
CA GLY A 465 39.57 -5.89 -11.65
C GLY A 465 39.35 -4.38 -11.81
N ALA A 466 40.28 -3.72 -12.49
CA ALA A 466 40.25 -2.27 -12.66
C ALA A 466 39.45 -1.85 -13.91
N LEU A 467 38.46 -0.97 -13.73
CA LEU A 467 37.66 -0.38 -14.80
C LEU A 467 37.69 1.15 -14.66
N ALA A 468 38.32 1.83 -15.63
CA ALA A 468 38.56 3.27 -15.52
C ALA A 468 37.31 4.15 -15.68
N ALA A 469 36.32 3.70 -16.45
CA ALA A 469 35.05 4.39 -16.65
C ALA A 469 34.02 3.47 -17.32
N TYR A 470 32.79 3.45 -16.80
CA TYR A 470 31.66 2.75 -17.40
C TYR A 470 30.43 3.65 -17.45
N ALA A 471 29.82 3.80 -18.64
CA ALA A 471 28.84 4.85 -18.91
C ALA A 471 27.36 4.43 -18.73
N TYR A 472 27.10 3.23 -18.21
CA TYR A 472 25.74 2.68 -18.07
C TYR A 472 25.50 2.14 -16.64
N PRO A 473 24.24 2.05 -16.18
CA PRO A 473 23.95 1.40 -14.92
C PRO A 473 24.39 -0.06 -14.96
N LEU A 474 25.05 -0.54 -13.92
CA LEU A 474 25.66 -1.85 -13.89
C LEU A 474 25.26 -2.63 -12.64
N THR A 475 24.80 -3.85 -12.84
CA THR A 475 24.59 -4.85 -11.80
C THR A 475 25.56 -5.99 -12.00
N ILE A 476 26.33 -6.32 -10.97
CA ILE A 476 27.18 -7.50 -10.90
C ILE A 476 26.57 -8.45 -9.88
N GLN A 477 26.21 -9.66 -10.31
CA GLN A 477 25.44 -10.59 -9.47
C GLN A 477 26.06 -11.99 -9.38
N ALA A 478 26.00 -12.54 -8.17
CA ALA A 478 26.21 -13.93 -7.85
C ALA A 478 25.26 -14.30 -6.69
N GLY A 479 23.96 -14.41 -7.00
CA GLY A 479 22.91 -14.51 -5.99
C GLY A 479 22.77 -15.86 -5.27
N GLY A 480 23.71 -16.78 -5.48
CA GLY A 480 23.92 -17.94 -4.61
C GLY A 480 24.95 -17.64 -3.51
N ALA A 481 25.45 -18.68 -2.83
CA ALA A 481 26.44 -18.53 -1.76
C ALA A 481 27.87 -18.24 -2.30
N ALA A 482 28.02 -17.17 -3.06
CA ALA A 482 29.25 -16.78 -3.72
C ALA A 482 29.89 -15.53 -3.07
N THR A 483 31.15 -15.31 -3.42
CA THR A 483 31.89 -14.10 -3.07
C THR A 483 32.06 -13.22 -4.30
N ILE A 484 31.83 -11.92 -4.15
CA ILE A 484 32.24 -10.89 -5.11
C ILE A 484 33.45 -10.16 -4.52
N THR A 485 34.56 -10.11 -5.26
CA THR A 485 35.82 -9.49 -4.80
C THR A 485 36.30 -8.44 -5.79
N VAL A 486 36.49 -7.21 -5.33
CA VAL A 486 37.03 -6.08 -6.08
C VAL A 486 38.53 -5.94 -5.77
N THR A 487 39.37 -6.01 -6.81
CA THR A 487 40.84 -6.03 -6.72
C THR A 487 41.52 -4.87 -7.48
N GLY A 488 40.75 -3.87 -7.92
CA GLY A 488 41.24 -2.65 -8.55
C GLY A 488 40.18 -1.55 -8.56
N ALA A 489 40.58 -0.33 -8.93
CA ALA A 489 39.67 0.81 -9.05
C ALA A 489 38.59 0.55 -10.09
N PHE A 490 37.33 0.65 -9.69
CA PHE A 490 36.17 0.33 -10.51
C PHE A 490 35.21 1.52 -10.55
N VAL A 491 35.18 2.19 -11.70
CA VAL A 491 34.52 3.48 -11.88
C VAL A 491 33.32 3.37 -12.82
N THR A 492 32.15 3.80 -12.36
CA THR A 492 30.99 4.09 -13.20
C THR A 492 30.81 5.60 -13.29
N THR A 493 30.67 6.14 -14.50
CA THR A 493 30.63 7.58 -14.74
C THR A 493 29.20 8.08 -14.55
N ASP A 494 28.86 8.48 -13.33
CA ASP A 494 27.55 9.07 -12.99
C ASP A 494 26.38 8.09 -13.22
N LYS A 495 26.59 6.80 -12.88
CA LYS A 495 25.63 5.72 -13.09
C LYS A 495 25.54 4.83 -11.86
N ALA A 496 24.37 4.23 -11.68
CA ALA A 496 24.17 3.32 -10.56
C ALA A 496 25.05 2.08 -10.70
N LEU A 497 25.65 1.67 -9.59
CA LEU A 497 26.40 0.42 -9.47
C LEU A 497 25.76 -0.44 -8.40
N THR A 498 25.45 -1.68 -8.74
CA THR A 498 24.83 -2.64 -7.83
C THR A 498 25.65 -3.92 -7.77
N PHE A 499 25.95 -4.36 -6.56
CA PHE A 499 26.52 -5.68 -6.28
C PHE A 499 25.51 -6.52 -5.51
N THR A 500 25.26 -7.74 -5.98
CA THR A 500 24.40 -8.72 -5.30
C THR A 500 25.18 -10.01 -5.10
N ALA A 501 25.65 -10.26 -3.88
CA ALA A 501 26.24 -11.52 -3.46
C ALA A 501 25.29 -12.20 -2.47
N GLY A 502 24.84 -13.42 -2.75
CA GLY A 502 23.82 -14.07 -1.92
C GLY A 502 22.39 -13.74 -2.34
N GLY A 503 21.44 -14.41 -1.69
CA GLY A 503 20.01 -14.24 -1.89
C GLY A 503 19.22 -14.84 -0.73
N ASP A 504 17.88 -14.84 -0.83
CA ASP A 504 16.95 -15.18 0.26
C ASP A 504 17.27 -16.50 1.01
N ALA A 505 17.95 -17.45 0.37
CA ALA A 505 18.31 -18.76 0.93
C ALA A 505 19.82 -19.04 0.99
N ALA A 506 20.68 -18.10 0.59
CA ALA A 506 22.12 -18.31 0.49
C ALA A 506 22.92 -17.08 0.97
N SER A 507 23.83 -17.29 1.92
CA SER A 507 24.70 -16.23 2.42
C SER A 507 25.82 -15.92 1.43
N GLY A 508 25.94 -14.65 1.04
CA GLY A 508 26.99 -14.17 0.14
C GLY A 508 27.94 -13.18 0.80
N THR A 509 29.13 -13.03 0.23
CA THR A 509 30.16 -12.10 0.72
C THR A 509 30.55 -11.09 -0.36
N PHE A 510 30.64 -9.81 0.00
CA PHE A 510 31.24 -8.78 -0.83
C PHE A 510 32.56 -8.32 -0.21
N THR A 511 33.61 -8.18 -1.01
CA THR A 511 34.94 -7.77 -0.54
C THR A 511 35.57 -6.76 -1.48
N ILE A 512 36.13 -5.67 -0.94
CA ILE A 512 37.15 -4.85 -1.61
C ILE A 512 38.49 -5.22 -0.97
N THR A 513 39.44 -5.75 -1.75
CA THR A 513 40.73 -6.16 -1.18
C THR A 513 41.57 -4.97 -0.74
N ASP A 514 42.43 -5.16 0.25
CA ASP A 514 43.37 -4.13 0.69
C ASP A 514 44.30 -3.65 -0.44
N GLY A 515 44.50 -2.33 -0.49
CA GLY A 515 45.45 -1.68 -1.41
C GLY A 515 45.00 -0.29 -1.85
N ALA A 516 45.92 0.67 -1.86
CA ALA A 516 45.68 2.09 -2.15
C ALA A 516 45.08 2.43 -3.54
N GLY A 517 44.82 1.43 -4.39
CA GLY A 517 44.20 1.59 -5.71
C GLY A 517 42.93 0.77 -5.91
N ASN A 518 42.43 0.12 -4.87
CA ASN A 518 41.19 -0.67 -4.92
C ASN A 518 40.07 0.20 -4.38
N SER A 519 39.21 0.67 -5.27
CA SER A 519 38.13 1.60 -4.94
C SER A 519 36.90 1.39 -5.82
N LEU A 520 35.76 1.90 -5.36
CA LEU A 520 34.54 2.08 -6.12
C LEU A 520 34.27 3.57 -6.29
N ASP A 521 33.99 4.02 -7.51
CA ASP A 521 33.59 5.39 -7.79
C ASP A 521 32.35 5.38 -8.69
N THR A 522 31.26 6.01 -8.24
CA THR A 522 30.00 6.10 -8.99
C THR A 522 29.67 7.53 -9.44
N GLY A 523 30.49 8.52 -9.09
CA GLY A 523 30.17 9.94 -9.30
C GLY A 523 28.83 10.31 -8.64
N ILE A 524 27.85 10.77 -9.41
CA ILE A 524 26.47 11.02 -8.91
C ILE A 524 25.58 9.77 -8.85
N GLY A 525 26.08 8.63 -9.32
CA GLY A 525 25.33 7.38 -9.32
C GLY A 525 25.19 6.78 -7.93
N ALA A 526 24.05 6.14 -7.65
CA ALA A 526 23.87 5.41 -6.40
C ALA A 526 24.72 4.12 -6.36
N LEU A 527 25.20 3.75 -5.18
CA LEU A 527 25.87 2.49 -4.92
C LEU A 527 24.97 1.60 -4.06
N THR A 528 24.75 0.36 -4.48
CA THR A 528 24.03 -0.63 -3.66
C THR A 528 24.85 -1.90 -3.54
N ILE A 529 25.13 -2.31 -2.32
CA ILE A 529 25.79 -3.58 -1.99
C ILE A 529 24.82 -4.41 -1.17
N THR A 530 24.39 -5.53 -1.74
CA THR A 530 23.57 -6.53 -1.07
C THR A 530 24.40 -7.80 -0.87
N ALA A 531 24.77 -8.07 0.37
CA ALA A 531 25.57 -9.24 0.79
C ALA A 531 25.38 -9.47 2.29
N ASP A 532 25.54 -10.70 2.77
CA ASP A 532 25.40 -10.99 4.21
C ASP A 532 26.71 -10.77 4.99
N THR A 533 27.84 -10.72 4.29
CA THR A 533 29.11 -10.25 4.84
C THR A 533 29.69 -9.22 3.89
N ILE A 534 30.05 -8.05 4.42
CA ILE A 534 30.79 -7.02 3.69
C ILE A 534 32.18 -6.94 4.31
N VAL A 535 33.19 -6.83 3.45
CA VAL A 535 34.57 -6.54 3.83
C VAL A 535 35.04 -5.39 2.95
N LEU A 536 35.02 -4.16 3.48
CA LEU A 536 35.58 -3.01 2.77
C LEU A 536 37.08 -2.89 3.07
N ASN A 537 37.81 -2.20 2.20
CA ASN A 537 39.27 -2.06 2.32
C ASN A 537 39.62 -1.42 3.68
N GLU A 538 40.43 -2.12 4.50
CA GLU A 538 40.78 -1.68 5.86
C GLU A 538 41.98 -0.71 5.89
N ASP A 539 42.47 -0.26 4.72
CA ASP A 539 43.50 0.78 4.63
C ASP A 539 42.95 2.13 5.13
N ALA A 540 43.22 2.41 6.41
CA ALA A 540 42.79 3.59 7.16
C ALA A 540 43.23 4.96 6.58
N THR A 541 43.81 5.00 5.38
CA THR A 541 44.32 6.22 4.74
C THR A 541 43.68 6.57 3.39
N ALA A 542 42.75 5.76 2.88
CA ALA A 542 42.13 5.98 1.56
C ALA A 542 40.59 5.95 1.61
N ASP A 543 39.97 6.97 1.02
CA ASP A 543 38.55 6.96 0.65
C ASP A 543 38.37 5.96 -0.50
N THR A 544 37.92 4.74 -0.19
CA THR A 544 37.83 3.66 -1.18
C THR A 544 36.46 3.52 -1.81
N ILE A 545 35.43 4.16 -1.25
CA ILE A 545 34.11 4.29 -1.86
C ILE A 545 33.85 5.78 -2.04
N THR A 546 33.71 6.23 -3.29
CA THR A 546 33.35 7.60 -3.63
C THR A 546 32.02 7.59 -4.38
N SER A 547 30.98 8.15 -3.78
CA SER A 547 29.66 8.32 -4.37
C SER A 547 29.05 9.58 -3.82
N THR A 548 28.48 10.41 -4.68
CA THR A 548 27.60 11.51 -4.26
C THR A 548 26.13 11.12 -4.31
N GLY A 549 25.77 10.02 -4.98
CA GLY A 549 24.45 9.42 -4.86
C GLY A 549 24.32 8.58 -3.58
N ALA A 550 23.11 8.11 -3.30
CA ALA A 550 22.82 7.27 -2.14
C ALA A 550 23.65 5.97 -2.13
N ILE A 551 24.15 5.59 -0.95
CA ILE A 551 24.85 4.34 -0.67
C ILE A 551 23.95 3.46 0.17
N VAL A 552 23.68 2.24 -0.29
CA VAL A 552 22.88 1.24 0.44
C VAL A 552 23.75 0.02 0.73
N LEU A 553 23.92 -0.28 2.02
CA LEU A 553 24.60 -1.46 2.54
C LEU A 553 23.56 -2.32 3.27
N GLN A 554 23.20 -3.47 2.70
CA GLN A 554 22.15 -4.31 3.26
C GLN A 554 22.47 -5.80 3.20
N PRO A 555 22.03 -6.60 4.20
CA PRO A 555 22.08 -8.04 4.10
C PRO A 555 21.20 -8.55 2.95
N SER A 556 21.54 -9.72 2.40
CA SER A 556 20.75 -10.34 1.33
C SER A 556 19.47 -10.98 1.87
N GLN A 557 19.48 -11.39 3.15
CA GLN A 557 18.33 -11.98 3.83
C GLN A 557 17.74 -11.04 4.86
N VAL A 558 16.40 -10.99 4.92
CA VAL A 558 15.66 -10.18 5.90
C VAL A 558 15.95 -10.56 7.36
N GLY A 559 16.40 -11.79 7.62
CA GLY A 559 16.66 -12.34 8.94
C GLY A 559 18.11 -12.22 9.44
N THR A 560 19.00 -11.64 8.64
CA THR A 560 20.41 -11.47 9.02
C THR A 560 20.54 -10.34 10.05
N THR A 561 21.21 -10.61 11.17
CA THR A 561 21.53 -9.58 12.18
C THR A 561 22.58 -8.62 11.63
N VAL A 562 22.48 -7.34 12.01
CA VAL A 562 23.36 -6.27 11.51
C VAL A 562 24.20 -5.76 12.68
N GLY A 563 25.52 -5.72 12.54
CA GLY A 563 26.46 -5.09 13.46
C GLY A 563 27.07 -3.86 12.82
N ILE A 564 27.11 -2.73 13.53
CA ILE A 564 27.66 -1.46 13.06
C ILE A 564 28.75 -1.00 14.03
N ALA A 565 29.87 -0.53 13.47
CA ALA A 565 31.07 -0.11 14.19
C ALA A 565 31.69 -1.20 15.09
N GLY A 566 31.51 -2.47 14.74
CA GLY A 566 31.98 -3.62 15.53
C GLY A 566 30.97 -4.23 16.48
N GLY A 567 29.71 -3.74 16.49
CA GLY A 567 28.60 -4.38 17.20
C GLY A 567 28.31 -5.82 16.73
N ASP A 568 27.51 -6.56 17.50
CA ASP A 568 27.23 -7.97 17.21
C ASP A 568 26.28 -8.13 16.01
N GLY A 569 26.72 -8.82 14.97
CA GLY A 569 25.88 -9.17 13.82
C GLY A 569 26.59 -10.06 12.80
N ASP A 570 25.82 -10.77 11.99
CA ASP A 570 26.34 -11.57 10.87
C ASP A 570 26.75 -10.64 9.69
N PHE A 571 25.91 -9.64 9.41
CA PHE A 571 26.27 -8.50 8.57
C PHE A 571 26.99 -7.47 9.45
N ASN A 572 28.31 -7.56 9.56
CA ASN A 572 29.08 -6.68 10.42
C ASN A 572 29.87 -5.66 9.61
N LEU A 573 29.79 -4.39 10.01
CA LEU A 573 30.59 -3.29 9.49
C LEU A 573 31.44 -2.73 10.63
N THR A 574 32.76 -2.75 10.47
CA THR A 574 33.71 -2.15 11.41
C THR A 574 33.82 -0.63 11.20
N VAL A 575 34.40 0.07 12.17
CA VAL A 575 34.70 1.51 12.05
C VAL A 575 35.63 1.82 10.86
N LEU A 576 36.59 0.94 10.58
CA LEU A 576 37.51 1.12 9.45
C LEU A 576 36.77 1.04 8.11
N GLU A 577 35.83 0.10 7.99
CA GLU A 577 35.03 -0.06 6.78
C GLU A 577 34.08 1.12 6.57
N LEU A 578 33.45 1.62 7.62
CA LEU A 578 32.60 2.82 7.53
C LEU A 578 33.41 4.06 7.13
N ASN A 579 34.62 4.21 7.67
CA ASN A 579 35.55 5.28 7.29
C ASN A 579 36.11 5.15 5.86
N SER A 580 35.90 4.01 5.20
CA SER A 580 36.31 3.83 3.80
C SER A 580 35.38 4.52 2.80
N ILE A 581 34.23 5.01 3.27
CA ILE A 581 33.25 5.78 2.51
C ILE A 581 33.64 7.26 2.58
N ALA A 582 33.82 7.88 1.42
CA ALA A 582 34.10 9.30 1.30
C ALA A 582 32.90 10.16 1.71
N ASP A 583 33.17 11.30 2.32
CA ASP A 583 32.19 12.38 2.52
C ASP A 583 31.67 12.90 1.17
N GLY A 584 30.38 13.17 1.10
CA GLY A 584 29.65 13.74 -0.03
C GLY A 584 28.48 12.89 -0.56
N ALA A 585 28.16 11.75 0.06
CA ALA A 585 27.04 10.90 -0.33
C ALA A 585 25.68 11.53 0.05
N ASP A 586 24.69 11.45 -0.85
CA ASP A 586 23.32 11.91 -0.56
C ASP A 586 22.73 11.27 0.70
N SER A 587 23.07 9.99 0.96
CA SER A 587 22.72 9.28 2.19
C SER A 587 23.45 7.94 2.27
N ILE A 588 23.71 7.45 3.48
CA ILE A 588 24.18 6.09 3.78
C ILE A 588 23.07 5.33 4.49
N THR A 589 22.49 4.33 3.81
CA THR A 589 21.49 3.43 4.41
C THR A 589 22.14 2.12 4.81
N ILE A 590 22.01 1.73 6.08
CA ILE A 590 22.50 0.46 6.63
C ILE A 590 21.33 -0.36 7.15
N GLY A 591 21.26 -1.61 6.69
CA GLY A 591 20.22 -2.57 7.06
C GLY A 591 19.14 -2.74 6.00
N HIS A 592 18.22 -3.67 6.25
CA HIS A 592 17.25 -4.11 5.26
C HIS A 592 15.87 -3.47 5.47
N ALA A 593 15.23 -3.00 4.39
CA ALA A 593 13.93 -2.31 4.43
C ALA A 593 12.81 -3.14 5.09
N SER A 594 12.86 -4.46 4.85
CA SER A 594 11.97 -5.46 5.46
C SER A 594 12.71 -6.33 6.48
N GLY A 595 13.82 -5.82 7.05
CA GLY A 595 14.62 -6.55 8.02
C GLY A 595 13.82 -6.93 9.26
N THR A 596 13.98 -8.16 9.74
CA THR A 596 13.27 -8.68 10.92
C THR A 596 14.18 -8.93 12.10
N ALA A 597 15.50 -8.93 11.87
CA ALA A 597 16.51 -9.16 12.89
C ALA A 597 16.98 -7.86 13.56
N SER A 598 17.69 -8.00 14.69
CA SER A 598 18.26 -6.89 15.42
C SER A 598 19.40 -6.22 14.66
N VAL A 599 19.56 -4.92 14.91
CA VAL A 599 20.70 -4.12 14.49
C VAL A 599 21.43 -3.71 15.76
N ASP A 600 22.71 -3.99 15.88
CA ASP A 600 23.54 -3.62 17.03
C ASP A 600 24.54 -2.54 16.63
N VAL A 601 24.58 -1.43 17.37
CA VAL A 601 25.32 -0.22 17.01
C VAL A 601 26.26 0.18 18.13
N ASP A 602 27.55 -0.04 17.90
CA ASP A 602 28.62 0.47 18.76
C ASP A 602 28.90 1.95 18.45
N ALA A 603 29.89 2.53 19.13
CA ALA A 603 30.22 3.95 18.94
C ALA A 603 30.70 4.22 17.51
N VAL A 604 30.01 5.13 16.81
CA VAL A 604 30.22 5.39 15.38
C VAL A 604 30.14 6.88 15.07
N THR A 605 30.92 7.33 14.10
CA THR A 605 30.84 8.67 13.52
C THR A 605 30.60 8.55 12.02
N PHE A 606 29.57 9.25 11.53
CA PHE A 606 29.27 9.41 10.11
C PHE A 606 29.60 10.83 9.65
N THR A 607 29.79 10.97 8.34
CA THR A 607 30.09 12.24 7.64
C THR A 607 28.99 12.69 6.69
N ASP A 608 27.95 11.87 6.51
CA ASP A 608 26.87 12.05 5.54
C ASP A 608 25.54 11.68 6.20
N ASP A 609 24.40 12.08 5.62
CA ASP A 609 23.08 11.69 6.11
C ASP A 609 23.01 10.16 6.28
N VAL A 610 22.58 9.66 7.44
CA VAL A 610 22.56 8.22 7.72
C VAL A 610 21.17 7.72 8.07
N GLU A 611 20.80 6.58 7.49
CA GLU A 611 19.63 5.79 7.91
C GLU A 611 20.09 4.41 8.39
N ILE A 612 19.80 4.08 9.65
CA ILE A 612 19.93 2.73 10.20
C ILE A 612 18.53 2.16 10.33
N ARG A 613 18.26 0.99 9.74
CA ARG A 613 16.89 0.48 9.61
C ARG A 613 16.69 -1.00 9.87
N THR A 614 15.52 -1.31 10.44
CA THR A 614 14.91 -2.64 10.53
C THR A 614 13.40 -2.49 10.64
N SER A 615 12.63 -3.41 10.05
CA SER A 615 11.16 -3.29 9.99
C SER A 615 10.44 -3.78 11.25
N SER A 616 10.94 -4.86 11.87
CA SER A 616 10.37 -5.45 13.08
C SER A 616 11.42 -5.85 14.11
N GLY A 617 12.71 -5.73 13.79
CA GLY A 617 13.77 -5.90 14.76
C GLY A 617 13.94 -4.67 15.64
N THR A 618 14.92 -4.75 16.54
CA THR A 618 15.33 -3.65 17.42
C THR A 618 16.71 -3.15 17.03
N ILE A 619 16.89 -1.83 16.99
CA ILE A 619 18.17 -1.15 16.89
C ILE A 619 18.71 -0.95 18.31
N THR A 620 19.69 -1.73 18.72
CA THR A 620 20.35 -1.61 20.02
C THR A 620 21.52 -0.64 19.91
N LEU A 621 21.57 0.35 20.79
CA LEU A 621 22.65 1.32 20.90
C LEU A 621 23.57 0.94 22.07
N ASN A 622 24.77 0.49 21.75
CA ASN A 622 25.84 0.18 22.71
C ASN A 622 26.82 1.36 22.87
N GLY A 623 26.85 2.29 21.91
CA GLY A 623 27.72 3.46 21.91
C GLY A 623 27.09 4.69 21.27
N ASN A 624 27.82 5.79 21.30
CA ASN A 624 27.36 7.07 20.76
C ASN A 624 27.27 7.03 19.23
N ILE A 625 26.22 7.67 18.68
CA ILE A 625 26.12 7.94 17.24
C ILE A 625 26.38 9.43 17.04
N THR A 626 27.42 9.76 16.27
CA THR A 626 27.75 11.14 15.89
C THR A 626 27.64 11.30 14.39
N ASN A 627 27.03 12.37 13.90
CA ASN A 627 27.02 12.71 12.49
C ASN A 627 27.27 14.21 12.33
N SER A 628 28.43 14.64 11.81
CA SER A 628 28.94 16.01 12.01
C SER A 628 28.22 17.09 11.18
N GLY A 629 26.93 17.31 11.43
CA GLY A 629 26.08 18.33 10.81
C GLY A 629 24.96 17.77 9.94
N ASN A 630 24.94 16.46 9.71
CA ASN A 630 24.01 15.75 8.82
C ASN A 630 22.97 14.93 9.58
N ASP A 631 21.95 14.45 8.88
CA ASP A 631 20.78 13.79 9.46
C ASP A 631 21.14 12.40 10.02
N ILE A 632 20.51 12.04 11.14
CA ILE A 632 20.52 10.69 11.71
C ILE A 632 19.08 10.19 11.74
N THR A 633 18.79 9.14 10.98
CA THR A 633 17.50 8.46 10.99
C THR A 633 17.65 7.03 11.52
N LEU A 634 16.89 6.70 12.56
CA LEU A 634 16.74 5.35 13.08
C LEU A 634 15.32 4.85 12.76
N THR A 635 15.22 4.01 11.73
CA THR A 635 13.94 3.45 11.26
C THR A 635 13.72 2.08 11.92
N GLY A 636 12.98 2.05 13.03
CA GLY A 636 12.71 0.83 13.80
C GLY A 636 12.53 1.13 15.28
N ALA A 637 12.25 0.10 16.09
CA ALA A 637 12.32 0.22 17.54
C ALA A 637 13.79 0.36 17.97
N VAL A 638 14.06 1.18 18.99
CA VAL A 638 15.41 1.45 19.50
C VAL A 638 15.51 0.99 20.96
N ALA A 639 16.63 0.38 21.34
CA ALA A 639 16.95 0.06 22.73
C ALA A 639 18.37 0.53 23.08
N LEU A 640 18.64 0.81 24.35
CA LEU A 640 19.98 1.13 24.84
C LEU A 640 20.55 -0.06 25.62
N VAL A 641 21.86 -0.31 25.54
CA VAL A 641 22.53 -1.33 26.38
C VAL A 641 22.31 -1.08 27.88
N SER A 642 22.34 -2.14 28.70
CA SER A 642 22.15 -2.05 30.15
C SER A 642 23.14 -1.07 30.79
N GLY A 643 22.60 -0.07 31.50
CA GLY A 643 23.40 1.00 32.12
C GLY A 643 24.12 1.93 31.13
N GLY A 644 23.72 1.93 29.85
CA GLY A 644 24.32 2.77 28.81
C GLY A 644 24.08 4.26 29.03
N ASP A 645 25.10 5.07 28.77
CA ASP A 645 25.01 6.53 28.70
C ASP A 645 25.34 6.94 27.26
N ILE A 646 24.30 7.10 26.45
CA ILE A 646 24.40 7.21 25.00
C ILE A 646 24.08 8.62 24.54
N THR A 647 24.90 9.13 23.62
CA THR A 647 24.64 10.38 22.90
C THR A 647 24.37 10.09 21.43
N VAL A 648 23.24 10.60 20.94
CA VAL A 648 22.93 10.69 19.50
C VAL A 648 23.01 12.17 19.13
N THR A 649 23.99 12.53 18.30
CA THR A 649 24.31 13.93 18.03
C THR A 649 24.59 14.21 16.56
N THR A 650 23.99 15.28 16.02
CA THR A 650 24.37 15.86 14.73
C THR A 650 25.40 17.00 14.88
N GLY A 651 25.91 17.22 16.09
CA GLY A 651 26.79 18.33 16.43
C GLY A 651 26.10 19.69 16.37
N SER A 652 26.86 20.74 16.03
CA SER A 652 26.34 22.12 15.96
C SER A 652 25.67 22.48 14.62
N GLY A 653 25.53 21.53 13.70
CA GLY A 653 25.00 21.76 12.35
C GLY A 653 23.48 21.85 12.27
N ALA A 654 22.93 21.64 11.07
CA ALA A 654 21.49 21.69 10.80
C ALA A 654 20.84 20.30 10.69
N GLY A 655 21.61 19.23 10.82
CA GLY A 655 21.14 17.86 10.71
C GLY A 655 20.09 17.50 11.76
N ALA A 656 19.05 16.82 11.34
CA ALA A 656 17.96 16.33 12.16
C ALA A 656 18.25 14.94 12.78
N ILE A 657 17.60 14.64 13.89
CA ILE A 657 17.56 13.30 14.49
C ILE A 657 16.11 12.80 14.42
N LEU A 658 15.88 11.68 13.73
CA LEU A 658 14.57 11.06 13.62
C LEU A 658 14.62 9.62 14.13
N ILE A 659 13.76 9.28 15.09
CA ILE A 659 13.49 7.90 15.49
C ILE A 659 12.03 7.58 15.20
N THR A 660 11.78 6.57 14.38
CA THR A 660 10.40 6.26 13.94
C THR A 660 9.66 5.30 14.85
N GLY A 661 10.36 4.45 15.60
CA GLY A 661 9.77 3.48 16.52
C GLY A 661 9.88 3.89 17.99
N ALA A 662 9.49 2.96 18.87
CA ALA A 662 9.62 3.14 20.32
C ALA A 662 11.09 3.09 20.76
N VAL A 663 11.45 3.82 21.81
CA VAL A 663 12.78 3.89 22.42
C VAL A 663 12.69 3.31 23.82
N THR A 664 13.36 2.19 24.11
CA THR A 664 13.24 1.49 25.40
C THR A 664 14.57 1.33 26.14
N ALA A 665 14.57 1.46 27.46
CA ALA A 665 15.71 1.05 28.30
C ALA A 665 15.74 -0.48 28.43
N PHE A 666 16.94 -1.08 28.48
CA PHE A 666 17.09 -2.55 28.52
C PHE A 666 16.77 -3.17 29.88
N ASP A 667 17.05 -2.49 30.99
CA ASP A 667 16.71 -2.96 32.33
C ASP A 667 15.50 -2.24 32.94
N THR A 668 14.72 -2.99 33.70
CA THR A 668 13.64 -2.55 34.60
C THR A 668 14.10 -1.66 35.76
N ASN A 669 15.40 -1.44 35.94
CA ASN A 669 15.99 -0.58 36.97
C ASN A 669 16.85 0.59 36.41
N ALA A 670 16.51 1.09 35.21
CA ALA A 670 16.66 2.51 34.81
C ALA A 670 18.02 3.19 35.11
N GLY A 671 19.14 2.56 34.75
CA GLY A 671 20.47 3.20 34.80
C GLY A 671 20.81 3.97 33.52
N GLU A 672 20.05 3.74 32.45
CA GLU A 672 20.33 4.18 31.09
C GLU A 672 20.02 5.67 30.90
N SER A 673 20.93 6.40 30.26
CA SER A 673 20.75 7.82 29.93
C SER A 673 20.89 8.03 28.42
N LEU A 674 20.09 8.95 27.88
CA LEU A 674 20.10 9.28 26.45
C LEU A 674 20.17 10.80 26.27
N THR A 675 21.15 11.22 25.48
CA THR A 675 21.36 12.62 25.11
C THR A 675 21.09 12.81 23.62
N PHE A 676 20.22 13.78 23.29
CA PHE A 676 19.98 14.20 21.91
C PHE A 676 20.56 15.60 21.69
N ILE A 677 21.41 15.76 20.68
CA ILE A 677 21.96 17.06 20.28
C ILE A 677 21.80 17.21 18.77
N SER A 678 20.91 18.08 18.32
CA SER A 678 20.66 18.30 16.88
C SER A 678 21.12 19.68 16.39
N GLY A 679 21.82 20.45 17.23
CA GLY A 679 22.29 21.79 16.87
C GLY A 679 21.12 22.72 16.53
N THR A 680 20.95 23.01 15.25
CA THR A 680 19.81 23.79 14.71
C THR A 680 18.75 22.93 14.00
N GLY A 681 19.04 21.65 13.73
CA GLY A 681 18.10 20.68 13.18
C GLY A 681 17.06 20.23 14.19
N THR A 682 16.09 19.40 13.77
CA THR A 682 15.03 18.93 14.66
C THR A 682 15.33 17.56 15.25
N THR A 683 14.95 17.30 16.50
CA THR A 683 14.88 15.95 17.06
C THR A 683 13.42 15.51 17.13
N THR A 684 13.08 14.34 16.59
CA THR A 684 11.73 13.79 16.67
C THR A 684 11.77 12.31 16.99
N VAL A 685 11.09 11.93 18.08
CA VAL A 685 10.80 10.52 18.40
C VAL A 685 9.31 10.29 18.18
N ARG A 686 8.97 9.38 17.27
CA ARG A 686 7.57 9.12 16.89
C ARG A 686 6.88 8.06 17.75
N GLY A 687 7.63 7.10 18.29
CA GLY A 687 7.09 6.08 19.18
C GLY A 687 7.23 6.44 20.66
N ASP A 688 6.78 5.53 21.52
CA ASP A 688 6.91 5.67 22.97
C ASP A 688 8.38 5.74 23.41
N PHE A 689 8.66 6.56 24.41
CA PHE A 689 9.98 6.80 24.98
C PHE A 689 10.01 6.31 26.44
N GLY A 690 10.58 5.13 26.66
CA GLY A 690 10.60 4.44 27.95
C GLY A 690 9.27 3.73 28.25
N THR A 691 9.17 3.15 29.45
CA THR A 691 7.91 2.59 29.96
C THR A 691 7.76 2.92 31.45
N SER A 692 6.54 2.82 31.99
CA SER A 692 6.30 3.01 33.43
C SER A 692 7.09 2.06 34.33
N GLY A 693 7.43 0.85 33.82
CA GLY A 693 8.26 -0.13 34.50
C GLY A 693 9.77 0.03 34.28
N SER A 694 10.17 0.81 33.28
CA SER A 694 11.58 1.02 32.88
C SER A 694 11.76 2.46 32.36
N LYS A 695 11.85 3.42 33.27
CA LYS A 695 12.11 4.83 32.93
C LYS A 695 13.56 5.02 32.48
N PHE A 696 13.87 6.02 31.67
CA PHE A 696 15.26 6.43 31.48
C PHE A 696 15.79 7.15 32.73
N ASN A 697 17.07 7.00 33.07
CA ASN A 697 17.68 7.71 34.20
C ASN A 697 17.74 9.23 33.94
N THR A 698 18.45 9.63 32.89
CA THR A 698 18.55 11.02 32.46
C THR A 698 18.30 11.13 30.96
N VAL A 699 17.38 12.00 30.59
CA VAL A 699 17.15 12.40 29.20
C VAL A 699 17.66 13.83 29.04
N THR A 700 18.76 13.99 28.32
CA THR A 700 19.33 15.31 28.05
C THR A 700 18.86 15.79 26.69
N ILE A 701 18.19 16.94 26.70
CA ILE A 701 17.60 17.54 25.52
C ILE A 701 18.44 18.75 25.14
N GLN A 702 19.14 18.63 24.01
CA GLN A 702 20.06 19.62 23.47
C GLN A 702 21.26 19.93 24.38
N GLU A 703 22.11 20.83 23.91
CA GLU A 703 23.17 21.49 24.66
C GLU A 703 22.96 23.01 24.68
N ALA A 704 23.68 23.75 25.53
CA ALA A 704 23.46 25.19 25.74
C ALA A 704 23.59 26.07 24.48
N ALA A 705 24.21 25.58 23.40
CA ALA A 705 24.36 26.32 22.14
C ALA A 705 23.37 25.89 21.03
N ALA A 706 22.56 24.85 21.27
CA ALA A 706 21.67 24.26 20.26
C ALA A 706 20.26 24.87 20.33
N ALA A 707 19.67 25.19 19.18
CA ALA A 707 18.36 25.85 19.03
C ALA A 707 17.29 24.96 18.36
N GLY A 708 17.65 23.74 17.99
CA GLY A 708 16.79 22.77 17.31
C GLY A 708 15.57 22.35 18.12
N ALA A 709 14.39 22.28 17.49
CA ALA A 709 13.17 21.84 18.17
C ALA A 709 13.19 20.35 18.48
N VAL A 710 12.64 19.95 19.63
CA VAL A 710 12.57 18.55 20.09
C VAL A 710 11.14 18.14 20.34
N ALA A 711 10.71 17.03 19.75
CA ALA A 711 9.36 16.50 19.88
C ALA A 711 9.37 15.00 20.21
N PHE A 712 8.60 14.63 21.23
CA PHE A 712 8.25 13.25 21.58
C PHE A 712 6.77 13.06 21.28
N ASN A 713 6.42 12.17 20.34
CA ASN A 713 5.05 12.00 19.82
C ASN A 713 4.40 10.68 20.28
N GLY A 714 4.79 10.19 21.44
CA GLY A 714 4.22 9.02 22.12
C GLY A 714 4.36 9.18 23.63
N ASP A 715 4.14 8.10 24.37
CA ASP A 715 4.34 8.12 25.82
C ASP A 715 5.80 8.49 26.16
N PHE A 716 6.03 9.15 27.29
CA PHE A 716 7.38 9.56 27.72
C PHE A 716 7.62 9.23 29.20
N TYR A 717 8.69 8.50 29.50
CA TYR A 717 9.02 8.05 30.85
C TYR A 717 10.51 8.27 31.17
N ALA A 718 10.79 9.15 32.13
CA ALA A 718 12.14 9.43 32.62
C ALA A 718 12.20 9.64 34.14
N ASN A 719 13.36 9.47 34.74
CA ASN A 719 13.62 9.91 36.10
C ASN A 719 13.98 11.41 36.09
N THR A 720 14.91 11.81 35.22
CA THR A 720 15.39 13.19 35.10
C THR A 720 15.33 13.67 33.66
N ILE A 721 14.88 14.90 33.45
CA ILE A 721 15.04 15.63 32.18
C ILE A 721 16.03 16.76 32.43
N VAL A 722 17.00 16.92 31.53
CA VAL A 722 17.92 18.06 31.51
C VAL A 722 17.64 18.89 30.26
N THR A 723 17.39 20.18 30.45
CA THR A 723 17.24 21.19 29.39
C THR A 723 18.19 22.36 29.65
N TYR A 724 18.44 23.20 28.65
CA TYR A 724 19.38 24.34 28.74
C TYR A 724 18.75 25.64 28.23
N GLU A 725 19.27 26.77 28.76
CA GLU A 725 19.00 28.14 28.29
C GLU A 725 19.67 28.37 26.93
N THR A 726 18.87 28.69 25.90
CA THR A 726 19.34 28.89 24.51
C THR A 726 18.24 29.56 23.68
N ALA A 727 18.64 30.30 22.64
CA ALA A 727 17.90 31.35 21.94
C ALA A 727 16.62 30.96 21.16
N THR A 728 15.91 29.88 21.53
CA THR A 728 14.46 29.59 21.33
C THR A 728 14.11 28.12 20.98
N HIS A 729 14.82 27.09 21.46
CA HIS A 729 14.40 25.71 21.13
C HIS A 729 13.03 25.38 21.72
N ALA A 730 12.14 24.89 20.85
CA ALA A 730 10.83 24.41 21.24
C ALA A 730 10.91 22.96 21.72
N LEU A 731 10.15 22.63 22.76
CA LEU A 731 10.07 21.29 23.30
C LEU A 731 8.60 20.87 23.39
N SER A 732 8.25 19.71 22.83
CA SER A 732 6.88 19.19 22.89
C SER A 732 6.84 17.72 23.31
N PHE A 733 5.93 17.43 24.23
CA PHE A 733 5.52 16.08 24.60
C PHE A 733 4.07 15.88 24.16
N LEU A 734 3.86 15.14 23.07
CA LEU A 734 2.57 14.91 22.42
C LEU A 734 2.23 13.43 22.60
N ALA A 735 1.54 13.09 23.68
CA ALA A 735 1.45 11.71 24.15
C ALA A 735 0.45 10.84 23.34
N GLY A 736 -0.23 11.41 22.35
CA GLY A 736 -1.15 10.69 21.47
C GLY A 736 -2.61 10.83 21.92
N GLY A 737 -3.44 9.80 21.71
CA GLY A 737 -4.89 9.90 21.99
C GLY A 737 -5.25 9.82 23.48
N GLU A 738 -4.47 9.07 24.26
CA GLU A 738 -4.61 8.85 25.72
C GLU A 738 -3.21 8.61 26.33
N GLY A 739 -2.29 9.55 26.14
CA GLY A 739 -0.88 9.29 26.42
C GLY A 739 -0.41 9.71 27.80
N ASN A 740 0.76 9.23 28.18
CA ASN A 740 1.39 9.48 29.47
C ASN A 740 2.76 10.15 29.32
N VAL A 741 3.00 11.20 30.10
CA VAL A 741 4.32 11.79 30.31
C VAL A 741 4.63 11.66 31.80
N GLU A 742 5.69 10.98 32.18
CA GLU A 742 6.04 10.75 33.59
C GLU A 742 7.51 11.05 33.87
N VAL A 743 7.75 12.00 34.79
CA VAL A 743 9.07 12.38 35.27
C VAL A 743 9.14 12.23 36.79
N ALA A 744 10.11 11.47 37.29
CA ALA A 744 10.19 11.13 38.71
C ALA A 744 10.80 12.24 39.57
N THR A 745 11.76 13.00 39.03
CA THR A 745 12.47 14.06 39.76
C THR A 745 11.86 15.44 39.52
N ALA A 746 12.24 16.41 40.35
CA ALA A 746 11.83 17.79 40.18
C ALA A 746 12.39 18.32 38.85
N THR A 747 11.52 18.87 37.99
CA THR A 747 11.91 19.32 36.65
C THR A 747 11.85 20.83 36.56
N GLU A 748 12.96 21.45 36.17
CA GLU A 748 13.02 22.84 35.75
C GLU A 748 13.24 22.89 34.24
N PHE A 749 12.27 23.47 33.52
CA PHE A 749 12.41 23.71 32.09
C PHE A 749 13.15 25.03 31.86
N LEU A 750 14.32 24.93 31.22
CA LEU A 750 15.20 26.05 30.88
C LEU A 750 15.16 26.41 29.38
N ASN A 751 14.38 25.68 28.58
CA ASN A 751 14.26 25.95 27.15
C ASN A 751 13.56 27.30 26.90
N GLU A 752 14.19 28.24 26.18
CA GLU A 752 13.59 29.58 25.98
C GLU A 752 12.50 29.61 24.87
N GLY A 753 12.32 28.52 24.12
CA GLY A 753 11.25 28.40 23.12
C GLY A 753 9.89 28.00 23.71
N ALA A 754 8.96 27.60 22.83
CA ALA A 754 7.65 27.13 23.25
C ALA A 754 7.74 25.74 23.90
N LEU A 755 7.05 25.55 25.02
CA LEU A 755 6.87 24.24 25.67
C LEU A 755 5.42 23.77 25.47
N ILE A 756 5.24 22.55 24.97
CA ILE A 756 3.93 21.88 24.85
C ILE A 756 3.93 20.63 25.73
N LEU A 757 2.93 20.53 26.61
CA LEU A 757 2.66 19.38 27.48
C LEU A 757 1.27 18.82 27.18
N GLY A 758 1.21 17.73 26.42
CA GLY A 758 -0.03 17.11 25.97
C GLY A 758 -0.71 17.86 24.83
N ASP A 759 -1.42 17.11 23.99
CA ASP A 759 -2.20 17.59 22.86
C ASP A 759 -3.67 17.16 22.89
N GLU A 760 -4.01 16.20 23.75
CA GLU A 760 -5.37 15.71 23.95
C GLU A 760 -5.88 15.90 25.39
N ALA A 761 -7.20 15.89 25.56
CA ALA A 761 -7.84 16.13 26.86
C ALA A 761 -7.66 14.97 27.85
N LEU A 762 -7.28 13.79 27.36
CA LEU A 762 -7.09 12.57 28.15
C LEU A 762 -5.61 12.29 28.47
N ASP A 763 -4.69 13.10 27.96
CA ASP A 763 -3.27 12.97 28.30
C ASP A 763 -3.04 13.14 29.80
N THR A 764 -2.09 12.39 30.35
CA THR A 764 -1.67 12.49 31.76
C THR A 764 -0.19 12.86 31.84
N ILE A 765 0.11 14.04 32.36
CA ILE A 765 1.46 14.59 32.53
C ILE A 765 1.80 14.62 34.01
N THR A 766 2.67 13.73 34.47
CA THR A 766 3.03 13.55 35.88
C THR A 766 4.48 13.98 36.15
N PHE A 767 4.67 14.98 37.00
CA PHE A 767 5.96 15.36 37.58
C PHE A 767 5.95 15.06 39.07
N THR A 768 6.49 13.92 39.47
CA THR A 768 6.27 13.36 40.82
C THR A 768 6.78 14.30 41.92
N LEU A 769 7.94 14.92 41.74
CA LEU A 769 8.58 15.82 42.69
C LEU A 769 8.49 17.31 42.30
N GLY A 770 7.54 17.67 41.43
CA GLY A 770 7.24 19.05 41.06
C GLY A 770 7.81 19.49 39.71
N VAL A 771 7.29 20.61 39.20
CA VAL A 771 7.66 21.20 37.90
C VAL A 771 7.70 22.72 37.98
N THR A 772 8.71 23.34 37.37
CA THR A 772 8.85 24.80 37.25
C THR A 772 9.21 25.20 35.82
N PHE A 773 8.61 26.29 35.32
CA PHE A 773 8.81 26.81 33.97
C PHE A 773 9.53 28.18 34.02
N THR A 774 10.86 28.17 34.23
CA THR A 774 11.66 29.41 34.32
C THR A 774 12.16 29.91 32.96
N GLY A 775 12.44 29.00 32.02
CA GLY A 775 12.91 29.32 30.67
C GLY A 775 11.82 29.60 29.61
N PRO A 776 10.77 28.75 29.47
CA PRO A 776 9.86 28.81 28.32
C PRO A 776 9.23 30.18 28.05
N SER A 777 9.31 30.64 26.80
CA SER A 777 8.64 31.88 26.37
C SER A 777 7.11 31.75 26.30
N SER A 778 6.61 30.53 26.17
CA SER A 778 5.19 30.19 26.29
C SER A 778 5.02 28.74 26.69
N VAL A 779 4.04 28.45 27.55
CA VAL A 779 3.65 27.08 27.92
C VAL A 779 2.28 26.77 27.33
N SER A 780 2.09 25.60 26.73
CA SER A 780 0.81 25.09 26.27
C SER A 780 0.51 23.75 26.94
N ILE A 781 -0.71 23.58 27.46
CA ILE A 781 -1.09 22.38 28.21
C ILE A 781 -2.41 21.82 27.68
N GLY A 782 -2.43 20.51 27.40
CA GLY A 782 -3.61 19.68 27.20
C GLY A 782 -3.64 18.57 28.26
N GLY A 783 -4.84 18.13 28.67
CA GLY A 783 -4.98 16.97 29.56
C GLY A 783 -4.75 17.27 31.05
N THR A 784 -4.24 16.29 31.78
CA THR A 784 -4.12 16.30 33.25
C THR A 784 -2.67 16.42 33.68
N LEU A 785 -2.29 17.58 34.24
CA LEU A 785 -1.00 17.78 34.90
C LEU A 785 -1.08 17.35 36.37
N VAL A 786 -0.20 16.47 36.81
CA VAL A 786 -0.14 15.91 38.17
C VAL A 786 1.21 16.17 38.81
N THR A 787 1.22 16.64 40.05
CA THR A 787 2.39 16.60 40.95
C THR A 787 2.03 15.94 42.27
N THR A 788 3.01 15.35 42.97
CA THR A 788 2.74 14.70 44.26
C THR A 788 3.00 15.68 45.40
N ASN A 789 1.97 16.42 45.81
CA ASN A 789 2.02 17.31 46.97
C ASN A 789 3.13 18.39 46.88
N THR A 790 3.39 18.87 45.68
CA THR A 790 4.42 19.90 45.41
C THR A 790 3.82 21.03 44.61
N ASP A 791 4.30 22.24 44.87
CA ASP A 791 3.78 23.45 44.24
C ASP A 791 3.96 23.42 42.72
N VAL A 792 3.01 24.02 42.02
CA VAL A 792 3.05 24.23 40.57
C VAL A 792 2.95 25.73 40.31
N SER A 793 3.93 26.28 39.60
CA SER A 793 3.95 27.71 39.23
C SER A 793 3.94 27.86 37.72
N PHE A 794 3.04 28.69 37.19
CA PHE A 794 2.93 28.98 35.76
C PHE A 794 3.18 30.45 35.45
N GLY A 795 3.88 30.70 34.34
CA GLY A 795 3.88 31.99 33.67
C GLY A 795 2.66 32.18 32.76
N THR A 796 2.88 32.72 31.56
CA THR A 796 1.83 32.80 30.53
C THR A 796 1.58 31.41 29.92
N THR A 797 0.35 30.91 30.03
CA THR A 797 -0.01 29.53 29.64
C THR A 797 -1.22 29.51 28.71
N THR A 798 -1.20 28.69 27.66
CA THR A 798 -2.34 28.43 26.79
C THR A 798 -2.92 27.06 27.10
N LEU A 799 -4.24 26.96 27.30
CA LEU A 799 -4.92 25.66 27.43
C LEU A 799 -5.40 25.24 26.05
N THR A 800 -4.79 24.22 25.48
CA THR A 800 -5.11 23.73 24.13
C THR A 800 -6.38 22.88 24.13
N LYS A 801 -6.65 22.19 25.24
CA LYS A 801 -7.84 21.37 25.50
C LYS A 801 -8.41 21.66 26.89
N ALA A 802 -9.41 20.91 27.32
CA ALA A 802 -9.81 20.91 28.73
C ALA A 802 -8.63 20.40 29.58
N THR A 803 -8.32 21.10 30.66
CA THR A 803 -7.10 20.85 31.44
C THR A 803 -7.44 20.59 32.90
N THR A 804 -6.84 19.57 33.49
CA THR A 804 -6.85 19.33 34.93
C THR A 804 -5.46 19.59 35.49
N ILE A 805 -5.36 20.31 36.59
CA ILE A 805 -4.13 20.50 37.35
C ILE A 805 -4.36 19.90 38.73
N ASN A 806 -3.58 18.89 39.09
CA ASN A 806 -3.66 18.22 40.38
C ASN A 806 -2.32 18.30 41.10
N ALA A 807 -2.18 19.29 41.98
CA ALA A 807 -1.00 19.47 42.82
C ALA A 807 -1.08 18.72 44.16
N GLY A 808 -2.16 18.00 44.43
CA GLY A 808 -2.43 17.39 45.74
C GLY A 808 -2.46 18.46 46.85
N THR A 809 -1.57 18.36 47.83
CA THR A 809 -1.38 19.38 48.87
C THR A 809 -0.35 20.47 48.51
N GLY A 810 0.07 20.58 47.26
CA GLY A 810 0.90 21.70 46.78
C GLY A 810 0.05 22.90 46.36
N ASP A 811 0.62 24.09 46.40
CA ASP A 811 -0.03 25.32 45.92
C ASP A 811 0.03 25.41 44.39
N VAL A 812 -1.02 25.94 43.77
CA VAL A 812 -1.02 26.32 42.35
C VAL A 812 -0.94 27.84 42.26
N THR A 813 0.18 28.34 41.73
CA THR A 813 0.45 29.77 41.58
C THR A 813 0.45 30.14 40.11
N PHE A 814 -0.33 31.15 39.76
CA PHE A 814 -0.24 31.82 38.47
C PHE A 814 0.61 33.07 38.64
N THR A 815 1.52 33.32 37.69
CA THR A 815 2.37 34.53 37.60
C THR A 815 2.21 35.23 36.23
N GLY A 816 1.32 34.70 35.38
CA GLY A 816 1.00 35.24 34.05
C GLY A 816 -0.46 34.98 33.64
N VAL A 817 -0.79 35.24 32.37
CA VAL A 817 -2.14 35.01 31.84
C VAL A 817 -2.31 33.55 31.44
N VAL A 818 -3.38 32.92 31.90
CA VAL A 818 -3.82 31.60 31.42
C VAL A 818 -4.94 31.79 30.41
N SER A 819 -4.77 31.31 29.19
CA SER A 819 -5.73 31.49 28.09
C SER A 819 -6.20 30.15 27.53
N GLY A 820 -7.42 29.72 27.88
CA GLY A 820 -8.10 28.54 27.34
C GLY A 820 -9.34 28.84 26.50
N GLY A 821 -9.75 30.09 26.34
CA GLY A 821 -10.96 30.44 25.59
C GLY A 821 -12.20 29.78 26.20
N THR A 822 -12.84 28.85 25.48
CA THR A 822 -14.00 28.07 25.97
C THR A 822 -13.62 26.79 26.71
N ASN A 823 -12.33 26.42 26.77
CA ASN A 823 -11.87 25.21 27.44
C ASN A 823 -12.09 25.30 28.95
N ALA A 824 -12.42 24.17 29.58
CA ALA A 824 -12.56 24.09 31.04
C ALA A 824 -11.19 23.88 31.71
N ILE A 825 -11.03 24.42 32.92
CA ILE A 825 -9.89 24.18 33.79
C ILE A 825 -10.36 23.66 35.15
N THR A 826 -9.83 22.52 35.58
CA THR A 826 -10.08 21.91 36.89
C THR A 826 -8.80 21.95 37.70
N ILE A 827 -8.85 22.43 38.96
CA ILE A 827 -7.65 22.58 39.79
C ILE A 827 -7.88 21.91 41.16
N THR A 828 -7.03 20.96 41.52
CA THR A 828 -6.92 20.39 42.86
C THR A 828 -5.59 20.82 43.46
N ALA A 829 -5.62 21.54 44.59
CA ALA A 829 -4.42 22.14 45.19
C ALA A 829 -4.59 22.35 46.70
N ASN A 830 -3.51 22.69 47.40
CA ASN A 830 -3.62 23.30 48.73
C ASN A 830 -4.26 24.68 48.61
N SER A 831 -3.69 25.60 47.83
CA SER A 831 -4.31 26.90 47.53
C SER A 831 -4.11 27.30 46.07
N ILE A 832 -4.97 28.20 45.56
CA ILE A 832 -4.81 28.81 44.22
C ILE A 832 -4.47 30.28 44.40
N LYS A 833 -3.28 30.70 43.93
CA LYS A 833 -2.73 32.04 44.16
C LYS A 833 -2.48 32.80 42.85
N GLY A 834 -2.55 34.13 42.94
CA GLY A 834 -2.05 35.08 41.95
C GLY A 834 -1.27 36.21 42.63
N ASP A 835 -0.33 36.85 41.94
CA ASP A 835 0.49 38.00 42.32
C ASP A 835 -0.16 39.37 42.09
N GLY A 836 -1.34 39.41 41.47
CA GLY A 836 -2.20 40.59 41.34
C GLY A 836 -2.44 41.06 39.89
N ASN A 837 -1.63 40.62 38.92
CA ASN A 837 -1.79 40.94 37.50
C ASN A 837 -2.28 39.78 36.61
N GLU A 838 -2.40 38.57 37.16
CA GLU A 838 -2.79 37.35 36.44
C GLU A 838 -4.24 37.38 36.01
N LYS A 839 -4.58 36.51 35.07
CA LYS A 839 -5.94 36.35 34.57
C LYS A 839 -6.12 34.93 34.05
N ILE A 840 -7.10 34.20 34.57
CA ILE A 840 -7.53 32.91 34.00
C ILE A 840 -8.69 33.15 33.03
N ILE A 841 -8.51 32.85 31.75
CA ILE A 841 -9.52 32.97 30.69
C ILE A 841 -9.95 31.56 30.29
N ALA A 842 -11.17 31.14 30.65
CA ALA A 842 -11.65 29.76 30.42
C ALA A 842 -13.18 29.73 30.27
N GLY A 843 -13.75 28.62 29.78
CA GLY A 843 -15.19 28.42 29.76
C GLY A 843 -15.74 28.19 31.17
N LEU A 844 -15.09 27.29 31.91
CA LEU A 844 -15.45 26.86 33.26
C LEU A 844 -14.18 26.78 34.12
N LEU A 845 -14.25 27.28 35.35
CA LEU A 845 -13.27 27.01 36.39
C LEU A 845 -13.91 26.10 37.45
N THR A 846 -13.30 24.94 37.66
CA THR A 846 -13.60 24.01 38.75
C THR A 846 -12.42 23.98 39.71
N PHE A 847 -12.64 24.07 41.02
CA PHE A 847 -11.55 23.96 42.00
C PHE A 847 -11.89 23.07 43.21
N ALA A 848 -10.87 22.41 43.73
CA ALA A 848 -10.88 21.69 44.99
C ALA A 848 -9.63 22.10 45.79
N THR A 849 -9.82 22.97 46.78
CA THR A 849 -8.72 23.55 47.57
C THR A 849 -8.81 23.22 49.05
N VAL A 850 -7.69 23.40 49.75
CA VAL A 850 -7.59 23.25 51.20
C VAL A 850 -7.56 24.63 51.88
N ASP A 851 -6.64 25.50 51.48
CA ASP A 851 -6.28 26.77 52.13
C ASP A 851 -6.67 28.02 51.30
N GLY A 852 -7.70 27.91 50.47
CA GLY A 852 -8.36 29.04 49.81
C GLY A 852 -8.01 29.28 48.34
N VAL A 853 -8.69 30.28 47.77
CA VAL A 853 -8.57 30.71 46.37
C VAL A 853 -8.43 32.22 46.33
N GLY A 854 -7.38 32.72 45.67
CA GLY A 854 -7.04 34.13 45.62
C GLY A 854 -6.20 34.58 46.81
N ASP A 855 -5.45 35.66 46.60
CA ASP A 855 -4.56 36.26 47.59
C ASP A 855 -5.16 37.56 48.15
N SER A 856 -4.32 38.49 48.61
CA SER A 856 -4.71 39.83 49.06
C SER A 856 -5.42 40.70 48.00
N ALA A 857 -5.27 40.36 46.72
CA ALA A 857 -5.94 41.02 45.61
C ALA A 857 -7.11 40.18 45.06
N GLY A 858 -7.27 38.92 45.45
CA GLY A 858 -8.25 37.99 44.88
C GLY A 858 -7.88 37.51 43.46
N LEU A 859 -8.27 36.28 43.12
CA LEU A 859 -7.96 35.62 41.85
C LEU A 859 -8.77 36.26 40.71
N ILE A 860 -8.07 36.78 39.71
CA ILE A 860 -8.71 37.44 38.57
C ILE A 860 -9.01 36.42 37.47
N THR A 861 -10.23 36.44 36.96
CA THR A 861 -10.72 35.48 35.97
C THR A 861 -11.49 36.17 34.84
N GLN A 862 -11.71 35.44 33.76
CA GLN A 862 -12.65 35.69 32.68
C GLN A 862 -13.24 34.34 32.30
N ILE A 863 -14.26 33.95 33.07
CA ILE A 863 -14.93 32.67 32.99
C ILE A 863 -16.43 32.85 32.81
N THR A 864 -17.07 31.88 32.13
CA THR A 864 -18.53 31.86 31.96
C THR A 864 -19.23 31.05 33.05
N SER A 865 -18.52 30.09 33.63
CA SER A 865 -19.04 29.22 34.69
C SER A 865 -18.03 28.97 35.81
N LEU A 866 -18.51 28.75 37.03
CA LEU A 866 -17.72 28.49 38.23
C LEU A 866 -18.37 27.40 39.12
N THR A 867 -17.56 26.49 39.64
CA THR A 867 -17.92 25.53 40.70
C THR A 867 -16.69 25.16 41.53
N GLY A 868 -16.84 24.74 42.78
CA GLY A 868 -15.70 24.25 43.55
C GLY A 868 -15.85 24.28 45.06
N THR A 869 -14.98 23.54 45.75
CA THR A 869 -14.98 23.44 47.21
C THR A 869 -13.63 23.83 47.80
N ASN A 870 -13.66 24.61 48.88
CA ASN A 870 -12.54 24.82 49.79
C ASN A 870 -12.84 24.18 51.15
N SER A 871 -11.91 23.38 51.66
CA SER A 871 -12.16 22.48 52.80
C SER A 871 -11.68 23.01 54.17
N THR A 872 -10.77 23.99 54.23
CA THR A 872 -10.26 24.59 55.48
C THR A 872 -10.29 26.12 55.45
N ASP A 873 -9.54 26.83 56.31
CA ASP A 873 -9.79 28.20 56.80
C ASP A 873 -9.56 29.35 55.79
N GLY A 874 -9.01 29.05 54.61
CA GLY A 874 -8.73 30.05 53.57
C GLY A 874 -10.00 30.66 52.94
N ALA A 875 -9.95 31.95 52.60
CA ALA A 875 -11.05 32.59 51.88
C ALA A 875 -11.06 32.18 50.40
N ILE A 876 -12.25 32.18 49.79
CA ILE A 876 -12.42 32.13 48.34
C ILE A 876 -12.67 33.57 47.88
N TRP A 877 -11.78 34.13 47.07
CA TRP A 877 -11.92 35.45 46.51
C TRP A 877 -11.64 35.45 45.00
N ILE A 878 -12.69 35.62 44.20
CA ILE A 878 -12.65 35.60 42.73
C ILE A 878 -13.17 36.94 42.18
N ARG A 879 -12.46 37.48 41.18
CA ARG A 879 -12.82 38.69 40.45
C ARG A 879 -12.88 38.43 38.95
N ASN A 880 -14.07 38.27 38.41
CA ASN A 880 -14.31 37.91 37.02
C ASN A 880 -14.47 39.14 36.10
N ASN A 881 -14.02 39.08 34.84
CA ASN A 881 -14.28 40.06 33.77
C ASN A 881 -13.81 41.51 34.02
N ARG A 882 -12.56 41.69 34.45
CA ARG A 882 -11.98 43.02 34.79
C ARG A 882 -11.72 43.99 33.60
N THR A 883 -11.92 43.56 32.35
CA THR A 883 -11.52 44.33 31.15
C THR A 883 -12.71 45.10 30.55
N ALA A 884 -12.56 46.41 30.37
CA ALA A 884 -13.59 47.28 29.78
C ALA A 884 -13.94 46.85 28.34
N GLY A 885 -15.24 46.76 28.00
CA GLY A 885 -15.75 46.46 26.66
C GLY A 885 -16.25 45.02 26.44
N VAL A 886 -16.17 44.14 27.45
CA VAL A 886 -16.64 42.75 27.38
C VAL A 886 -17.71 42.52 28.45
N SER A 887 -18.99 42.41 28.07
CA SER A 887 -20.09 42.05 29.00
C SER A 887 -20.45 40.57 28.82
N ALA A 888 -20.25 39.75 29.86
CA ALA A 888 -20.61 38.34 29.87
C ALA A 888 -21.07 37.91 31.26
N ALA A 889 -22.10 37.06 31.32
CA ALA A 889 -22.60 36.52 32.57
C ALA A 889 -21.62 35.50 33.19
N LEU A 890 -21.59 35.39 34.52
CA LEU A 890 -20.98 34.28 35.25
C LEU A 890 -22.09 33.43 35.82
N THR A 891 -22.08 32.15 35.48
CA THR A 891 -22.99 31.17 36.03
C THR A 891 -22.28 30.37 37.13
N VAL A 892 -22.78 30.39 38.35
CA VAL A 892 -22.42 29.37 39.34
C VAL A 892 -23.24 28.13 39.00
N THR A 893 -22.58 27.07 38.52
CA THR A 893 -23.27 25.87 38.01
C THR A 893 -23.86 25.05 39.16
N ALA A 894 -24.81 24.17 38.86
CA ALA A 894 -25.20 23.10 39.79
C ALA A 894 -23.93 22.34 40.22
N ASP A 895 -23.80 22.01 41.52
CA ASP A 895 -22.64 21.44 42.24
C ASP A 895 -21.87 22.39 43.21
N ASP A 896 -22.42 23.57 43.51
CA ASP A 896 -22.06 24.51 44.59
C ASP A 896 -20.65 25.14 44.59
N VAL A 897 -20.55 26.40 45.05
CA VAL A 897 -19.30 26.98 45.56
C VAL A 897 -19.32 26.92 47.07
N THR A 898 -18.54 26.02 47.66
CA THR A 898 -18.55 25.77 49.11
C THR A 898 -17.22 26.15 49.74
N ASN A 899 -17.26 26.95 50.81
CA ASN A 899 -16.11 27.19 51.68
C ASN A 899 -16.43 26.71 53.11
N SER A 900 -15.81 25.62 53.52
CA SER A 900 -16.06 24.98 54.82
C SER A 900 -15.56 25.83 55.99
N ALA A 901 -14.49 26.61 55.81
CA ALA A 901 -13.98 27.56 56.80
C ALA A 901 -13.50 28.85 56.12
N GLY A 902 -14.17 29.97 56.37
CA GLY A 902 -13.79 31.26 55.81
C GLY A 902 -14.85 31.90 54.92
N ALA A 903 -14.47 32.98 54.25
CA ALA A 903 -15.39 33.82 53.49
C ALA A 903 -15.44 33.39 52.02
N VAL A 904 -16.55 33.67 51.34
CA VAL A 904 -16.64 33.60 49.88
C VAL A 904 -16.92 35.00 49.34
N ARG A 905 -16.06 35.49 48.45
CA ARG A 905 -16.20 36.78 47.76
C ARG A 905 -16.11 36.56 46.25
N ILE A 906 -17.20 36.80 45.55
CA ILE A 906 -17.28 36.70 44.09
C ILE A 906 -17.67 38.06 43.54
N GLU A 907 -16.80 38.63 42.71
CA GLU A 907 -17.02 39.89 42.01
C GLU A 907 -17.11 39.65 40.50
N GLN A 908 -18.12 40.21 39.85
CA GLN A 908 -18.31 40.19 38.40
C GLN A 908 -18.17 41.61 37.83
N GLY A 909 -17.13 41.84 37.04
CA GLY A 909 -16.72 43.13 36.49
C GLY A 909 -15.70 43.87 37.34
N ASN A 910 -15.65 45.20 37.19
CA ASN A 910 -14.79 46.09 37.99
C ASN A 910 -15.56 46.66 39.18
N ILE A 911 -15.43 46.08 40.37
CA ILE A 911 -16.04 46.67 41.58
C ILE A 911 -14.95 47.00 42.60
N THR A 912 -14.46 48.25 42.53
CA THR A 912 -13.44 48.79 43.45
C THR A 912 -14.08 49.61 44.56
N PHE A 913 -13.81 49.23 45.81
CA PHE A 913 -14.17 50.00 46.99
C PHE A 913 -12.91 50.61 47.59
N ASN A 914 -12.69 51.91 47.38
CA ASN A 914 -11.62 52.62 48.07
C ASN A 914 -12.18 53.19 49.37
N ASN A 915 -11.74 52.65 50.51
CA ASN A 915 -12.17 53.08 51.84
C ASN A 915 -13.70 53.11 52.04
N GLY A 916 -14.42 52.10 51.53
CA GLY A 916 -15.84 51.88 51.85
C GLY A 916 -16.84 52.81 51.14
N VAL A 917 -16.43 53.51 50.08
CA VAL A 917 -17.31 54.32 49.21
C VAL A 917 -17.20 53.84 47.77
N LEU A 918 -18.33 53.70 47.10
CA LEU A 918 -18.41 53.36 45.68
C LEU A 918 -18.01 54.59 44.84
N ALA A 919 -16.91 54.50 44.08
CA ALA A 919 -16.50 55.60 43.22
C ALA A 919 -17.31 55.59 41.90
N SER A 920 -17.90 56.72 41.53
CA SER A 920 -18.81 56.86 40.38
C SER A 920 -18.12 56.93 39.00
N SER A 921 -16.91 56.40 38.83
CA SER A 921 -16.27 56.36 37.51
C SER A 921 -16.78 55.16 36.72
N ASP A 922 -18.04 55.28 36.32
CA ASP A 922 -18.77 54.39 35.44
C ASP A 922 -18.22 54.50 34.01
N SER A 923 -17.38 53.55 33.62
CA SER A 923 -17.05 53.31 32.22
C SER A 923 -16.78 51.84 31.90
N THR A 924 -17.18 50.93 32.79
CA THR A 924 -16.81 49.51 32.70
C THR A 924 -18.05 48.64 32.57
N THR A 925 -18.02 47.77 31.56
CA THR A 925 -19.03 46.76 31.26
C THR A 925 -18.83 45.52 32.14
N GLY A 926 -19.89 45.02 32.78
CA GLY A 926 -19.96 43.67 33.35
C GLY A 926 -21.32 43.03 33.05
N GLY A 927 -21.44 41.72 33.22
CA GLY A 927 -22.67 40.97 32.96
C GLY A 927 -23.37 40.51 34.24
N ASN A 928 -24.35 39.63 34.08
CA ASN A 928 -25.12 39.08 35.20
C ASN A 928 -24.32 38.05 36.00
N LEU A 929 -24.55 37.96 37.31
CA LEU A 929 -24.18 36.80 38.12
C LEU A 929 -25.42 35.90 38.25
N ILE A 930 -25.38 34.72 37.67
CA ILE A 930 -26.49 33.78 37.65
C ILE A 930 -26.14 32.62 38.58
N LEU A 931 -26.96 32.38 39.58
CA LEU A 931 -26.83 31.27 40.51
C LEU A 931 -27.75 30.16 40.03
N THR A 932 -27.17 29.05 39.61
CA THR A 932 -27.91 27.81 39.31
C THR A 932 -27.60 26.69 40.30
N GLY A 933 -26.63 26.94 41.19
CA GLY A 933 -26.29 26.15 42.38
C GLY A 933 -26.01 27.09 43.56
N THR A 934 -25.60 26.53 44.69
CA THR A 934 -25.48 27.25 45.98
C THR A 934 -24.10 27.86 46.18
N VAL A 935 -24.03 29.07 46.72
CA VAL A 935 -22.80 29.65 47.29
C VAL A 935 -22.85 29.53 48.82
N THR A 936 -22.07 28.61 49.39
CA THR A 936 -22.02 28.33 50.82
C THR A 936 -20.70 28.80 51.44
N ALA A 937 -20.76 29.56 52.52
CA ALA A 937 -19.60 29.90 53.36
C ALA A 937 -19.94 29.71 54.84
N SER A 938 -18.98 29.24 55.64
CA SER A 938 -19.15 29.16 57.10
C SER A 938 -18.96 30.50 57.82
N THR A 939 -18.42 31.51 57.11
CA THR A 939 -18.44 32.92 57.54
C THR A 939 -19.21 33.75 56.51
N THR A 940 -18.68 34.86 56.03
CA THR A 940 -19.42 35.82 55.21
C THR A 940 -19.44 35.43 53.74
N VAL A 941 -20.58 35.63 53.06
CA VAL A 941 -20.67 35.61 51.59
C VAL A 941 -20.79 37.04 51.07
N LYS A 942 -20.01 37.38 50.03
CA LYS A 942 -20.09 38.63 49.29
C LYS A 942 -20.25 38.37 47.80
N LEU A 943 -21.40 38.73 47.24
CA LEU A 943 -21.68 38.60 45.82
C LEU A 943 -21.85 39.98 45.20
N HIS A 944 -20.93 40.37 44.33
CA HIS A 944 -20.94 41.69 43.69
C HIS A 944 -21.00 41.52 42.17
N ALA A 945 -21.91 42.23 41.48
CA ALA A 945 -22.04 42.19 40.02
C ALA A 945 -22.33 43.58 39.45
N MET A 946 -21.88 43.85 38.21
CA MET A 946 -22.26 45.06 37.45
C MET A 946 -23.51 44.88 36.56
N GLY A 947 -24.17 43.72 36.66
CA GLY A 947 -25.45 43.42 36.02
C GLY A 947 -26.36 42.73 37.03
N ASP A 948 -27.37 41.99 36.56
CA ASP A 948 -28.32 41.34 37.46
C ASP A 948 -27.66 40.24 38.30
N ILE A 949 -28.13 40.04 39.54
CA ILE A 949 -27.85 38.83 40.32
C ILE A 949 -29.14 37.99 40.34
N ARG A 950 -29.12 36.78 39.78
CA ARG A 950 -30.31 35.92 39.60
C ARG A 950 -30.14 34.59 40.34
N GLY A 951 -31.21 34.12 40.98
CA GLY A 951 -31.27 32.84 41.70
C GLY A 951 -31.77 31.67 40.84
N ALA A 952 -31.65 30.45 41.37
CA ALA A 952 -32.14 29.23 40.72
C ALA A 952 -33.62 29.00 41.07
N THR A 953 -34.42 28.42 40.17
CA THR A 953 -35.85 28.17 40.45
C THR A 953 -36.11 26.92 41.32
N ALA A 954 -35.12 26.39 42.05
CA ALA A 954 -35.16 25.08 42.71
C ALA A 954 -35.03 25.17 44.25
N SER A 955 -35.49 24.14 44.97
CA SER A 955 -35.90 24.16 46.39
C SER A 955 -34.82 24.33 47.49
N GLU A 956 -33.60 24.73 47.12
CA GLU A 956 -32.43 24.91 48.00
C GLU A 956 -32.00 26.39 48.02
N SER A 957 -31.33 26.84 49.07
CA SER A 957 -30.90 28.25 49.16
C SER A 957 -29.79 28.53 48.15
N ASP A 958 -29.87 29.59 47.34
CA ASP A 958 -28.79 29.99 46.42
C ASP A 958 -27.55 30.51 47.17
N VAL A 959 -27.72 31.09 48.36
CA VAL A 959 -26.63 31.63 49.18
C VAL A 959 -26.78 31.21 50.63
N VAL A 960 -25.75 30.58 51.21
CA VAL A 960 -25.70 30.19 52.62
C VAL A 960 -24.49 30.85 53.28
N GLY A 961 -24.71 31.61 54.36
CA GLY A 961 -23.63 32.37 55.00
C GLY A 961 -23.89 32.67 56.49
N VAL A 962 -22.85 33.13 57.18
CA VAL A 962 -22.85 33.48 58.60
C VAL A 962 -22.14 34.83 58.81
N GLY A 963 -22.56 35.60 59.81
CA GLY A 963 -21.97 36.92 60.10
C GLY A 963 -22.45 38.00 59.14
N THR A 964 -21.55 38.83 58.61
CA THR A 964 -21.92 39.98 57.74
C THR A 964 -21.78 39.64 56.26
N CYS A 965 -22.89 39.26 55.62
CA CYS A 965 -22.97 38.95 54.20
C CYS A 965 -23.42 40.17 53.38
N GLU A 966 -23.10 40.18 52.09
CA GLU A 966 -23.36 41.30 51.18
C GLU A 966 -23.74 40.80 49.78
N ILE A 967 -24.81 41.33 49.21
CA ILE A 967 -25.23 41.12 47.82
C ILE A 967 -25.35 42.49 47.19
N LEU A 968 -24.60 42.76 46.13
CA LEU A 968 -24.55 44.05 45.47
C LEU A 968 -24.64 43.88 43.96
N SER A 969 -25.74 44.35 43.38
CA SER A 969 -25.90 44.54 41.95
C SER A 969 -25.78 46.03 41.62
N TYR A 970 -24.79 46.38 40.81
CA TYR A 970 -24.60 47.73 40.28
C TYR A 970 -25.13 47.76 38.84
N ASN A 971 -26.01 48.70 38.50
CA ASN A 971 -26.65 48.86 37.20
C ASN A 971 -27.52 47.67 36.71
N GLY A 972 -27.85 46.73 37.61
CA GLY A 972 -28.79 45.63 37.40
C GLY A 972 -29.74 45.44 38.58
N ALA A 973 -30.54 44.38 38.55
CA ALA A 973 -31.46 43.98 39.61
C ALA A 973 -30.93 42.78 40.42
N VAL A 974 -31.50 42.53 41.61
CA VAL A 974 -31.29 41.28 42.37
C VAL A 974 -32.61 40.53 42.37
N GLY A 975 -32.63 39.31 41.81
CA GLY A 975 -33.83 38.56 41.45
C GLY A 975 -34.32 38.87 40.02
N GLU A 976 -35.16 38.01 39.46
CA GLU A 976 -35.77 38.18 38.14
C GLU A 976 -37.24 38.58 38.25
N TYR A 977 -37.62 39.67 37.57
CA TYR A 977 -39.00 40.17 37.48
C TYR A 977 -39.59 39.86 36.10
N ASP A 978 -40.67 39.08 36.03
CA ASP A 978 -41.32 38.72 34.76
C ASP A 978 -42.25 39.80 34.15
N GLY A 979 -42.37 40.96 34.81
CA GLY A 979 -43.13 42.11 34.31
C GLY A 979 -44.65 42.06 34.50
N GLN A 980 -45.22 41.09 35.23
CA GLN A 980 -46.68 41.03 35.44
C GLN A 980 -47.09 41.23 36.91
N THR A 981 -47.63 42.41 37.21
CA THR A 981 -48.20 42.72 38.52
C THR A 981 -49.43 41.83 38.79
N GLY A 982 -49.33 40.87 39.71
CA GLY A 982 -50.50 40.15 40.22
C GLY A 982 -50.60 38.65 39.90
N ILE A 983 -49.74 38.09 39.05
CA ILE A 983 -49.64 36.62 38.82
C ILE A 983 -48.21 36.15 39.19
N ALA A 984 -48.05 34.85 39.48
CA ALA A 984 -46.79 34.30 39.96
C ALA A 984 -45.66 34.46 38.92
N GLY A 985 -44.57 35.14 39.29
CA GLY A 985 -43.39 35.21 38.43
C GLY A 985 -42.31 36.19 38.87
N TYR A 986 -42.09 36.37 40.17
CA TYR A 986 -40.85 36.95 40.67
C TYR A 986 -39.98 35.81 41.20
N THR A 987 -38.79 35.60 40.64
CA THR A 987 -37.82 34.60 41.12
C THR A 987 -36.77 35.33 41.96
N PRO A 988 -36.87 35.30 43.30
CA PRO A 988 -35.89 35.95 44.16
C PRO A 988 -34.54 35.22 44.10
N VAL A 989 -33.52 35.81 44.74
CA VAL A 989 -32.34 35.06 45.17
C VAL A 989 -32.63 34.47 46.55
N GLU A 990 -32.67 33.14 46.68
CA GLU A 990 -32.87 32.45 47.95
C GLU A 990 -31.61 32.50 48.82
N VAL A 991 -31.74 32.95 50.07
CA VAL A 991 -30.61 33.09 51.00
C VAL A 991 -30.93 32.51 52.38
N ASN A 992 -29.92 31.91 53.00
CA ASN A 992 -29.95 31.42 54.37
C ASN A 992 -28.74 32.02 55.12
N ILE A 993 -28.97 33.16 55.77
CA ILE A 993 -27.93 33.95 56.43
C ILE A 993 -28.10 33.93 57.95
N THR A 994 -27.10 33.43 58.67
CA THR A 994 -27.01 33.52 60.13
C THR A 994 -26.20 34.76 60.52
N GLY A 995 -26.81 35.94 60.48
CA GLY A 995 -26.16 37.23 60.79
C GLY A 995 -26.79 38.41 60.06
N ASN A 996 -25.99 39.42 59.70
CA ASN A 996 -26.44 40.59 58.94
C ASN A 996 -26.30 40.35 57.45
N LEU A 997 -27.32 40.70 56.66
CA LEU A 997 -27.27 40.70 55.20
C LEU A 997 -27.47 42.13 54.67
N TYR A 998 -26.50 42.61 53.90
CA TYR A 998 -26.60 43.86 53.15
C TYR A 998 -26.97 43.56 51.70
N VAL A 999 -28.07 44.13 51.21
CA VAL A 999 -28.51 43.95 49.82
C VAL A 999 -28.61 45.30 49.15
N HIS A 1000 -27.92 45.44 48.01
CA HIS A 1000 -27.83 46.67 47.25
C HIS A 1000 -28.14 46.40 45.77
N SER A 1001 -29.00 47.24 45.19
CA SER A 1001 -29.30 47.28 43.76
C SER A 1001 -29.34 48.74 43.33
N SER A 1002 -28.67 49.09 42.23
CA SER A 1002 -28.68 50.48 41.73
C SER A 1002 -29.76 50.76 40.69
N GLN A 1003 -30.50 49.76 40.20
CA GLN A 1003 -31.73 50.01 39.45
C GLN A 1003 -32.89 50.28 40.41
N GLU A 1004 -33.09 51.55 40.75
CA GLU A 1004 -34.03 51.96 41.79
C GLU A 1004 -35.52 51.72 41.47
N ASN A 1005 -35.84 51.38 40.22
CA ASN A 1005 -37.21 51.20 39.72
C ASN A 1005 -37.66 49.72 39.65
N GLU A 1006 -36.73 48.77 39.80
CA GLU A 1006 -37.02 47.34 39.81
C GLU A 1006 -37.00 46.81 41.25
N PRO A 1007 -37.89 45.88 41.64
CA PRO A 1007 -37.88 45.31 42.99
C PRO A 1007 -36.58 44.54 43.23
N VAL A 1008 -36.00 44.67 44.43
CA VAL A 1008 -34.91 43.80 44.91
C VAL A 1008 -35.55 42.60 45.59
N GLY A 1009 -35.45 41.42 45.01
CA GLY A 1009 -36.05 40.20 45.55
C GLY A 1009 -35.02 39.27 46.15
N VAL A 1010 -35.08 39.16 47.47
CA VAL A 1010 -34.30 38.19 48.25
C VAL A 1010 -35.27 37.43 49.15
N ALA A 1011 -35.21 36.11 49.10
CA ALA A 1011 -36.01 35.22 49.95
C ALA A 1011 -35.15 34.71 51.09
N ILE A 1012 -35.55 34.98 52.33
CA ILE A 1012 -34.78 34.61 53.52
C ILE A 1012 -35.43 33.41 54.19
N ASP A 1013 -34.68 32.32 54.31
CA ASP A 1013 -35.07 31.16 55.12
C ASP A 1013 -34.60 31.36 56.58
N GLY A 1014 -35.31 32.16 57.40
CA GLY A 1014 -34.93 32.41 58.80
C GLY A 1014 -35.53 33.67 59.45
N ASN A 1015 -35.09 33.99 60.69
CA ASN A 1015 -35.50 35.21 61.40
C ASN A 1015 -34.80 36.46 60.81
N VAL A 1016 -35.58 37.45 60.37
CA VAL A 1016 -35.09 38.77 59.92
C VAL A 1016 -34.57 39.56 61.13
N ILE A 1017 -33.26 39.85 61.18
CA ILE A 1017 -32.64 40.71 62.21
C ILE A 1017 -32.34 42.08 61.60
N ASP A 1018 -32.98 43.13 62.09
CA ASP A 1018 -32.80 44.51 61.62
C ASP A 1018 -31.74 45.23 62.47
N THR A 1019 -30.64 45.64 61.85
CA THR A 1019 -29.74 46.67 62.38
C THR A 1019 -29.22 47.51 61.21
N GLU A 1020 -30.01 48.51 60.82
CA GLU A 1020 -29.64 49.51 59.81
C GLU A 1020 -28.54 50.44 60.35
N ILE A 1021 -27.26 50.17 60.03
CA ILE A 1021 -26.23 51.20 59.94
C ILE A 1021 -25.77 51.27 58.47
N LEU A 1022 -26.56 51.98 57.67
CA LEU A 1022 -26.17 52.43 56.34
C LEU A 1022 -25.73 53.89 56.48
N SER A 1023 -24.41 54.14 56.56
CA SER A 1023 -23.87 55.51 56.64
C SER A 1023 -22.71 55.79 55.68
N SER A 1024 -22.29 54.82 54.87
CA SER A 1024 -21.15 54.98 53.95
C SER A 1024 -21.51 54.96 52.46
N TYR A 1025 -22.75 54.60 52.09
CA TYR A 1025 -23.22 54.52 50.70
C TYR A 1025 -24.49 55.35 50.48
N ASP A 1026 -24.42 56.65 50.77
CA ASP A 1026 -25.55 57.61 50.81
C ASP A 1026 -26.35 57.79 49.49
N ASN A 1027 -25.94 57.15 48.39
CA ASN A 1027 -26.58 57.27 47.07
C ASN A 1027 -27.16 55.95 46.52
N TYR A 1028 -27.24 54.88 47.31
CA TYR A 1028 -27.64 53.54 46.82
C TYR A 1028 -28.73 52.89 47.69
N VAL A 1029 -29.83 53.62 47.91
CA VAL A 1029 -30.99 53.13 48.68
C VAL A 1029 -32.08 52.72 47.70
N SER A 1030 -32.28 51.41 47.50
CA SER A 1030 -33.39 50.95 46.65
C SER A 1030 -34.73 51.37 47.28
N THR A 1031 -35.64 51.89 46.45
CA THR A 1031 -36.97 52.29 46.92
C THR A 1031 -37.92 51.10 47.10
N GLY A 1032 -37.50 49.90 46.65
CA GLY A 1032 -38.30 48.68 46.59
C GLY A 1032 -37.58 47.42 47.08
N LEU A 1033 -36.95 47.45 48.27
CA LEU A 1033 -36.48 46.20 48.90
C LEU A 1033 -37.67 45.33 49.28
N VAL A 1034 -37.78 44.16 48.67
CA VAL A 1034 -38.78 43.15 48.97
C VAL A 1034 -38.11 41.96 49.63
N LEU A 1035 -38.39 41.80 50.92
CA LEU A 1035 -37.95 40.63 51.70
C LEU A 1035 -39.12 39.65 51.79
N PHE A 1036 -38.91 38.44 51.28
CA PHE A 1036 -39.86 37.34 51.48
C PHE A 1036 -39.38 36.51 52.67
N ASN A 1037 -40.23 36.35 53.68
CA ASN A 1037 -39.95 35.50 54.84
C ASN A 1037 -40.56 34.12 54.59
N GLY A 1038 -39.72 33.10 54.43
CA GLY A 1038 -40.13 31.71 54.24
C GLY A 1038 -40.26 31.24 52.77
N ARG A 1039 -40.27 29.92 52.64
CA ARG A 1039 -40.08 29.14 51.41
C ARG A 1039 -40.99 29.57 50.24
N ILE A 1040 -40.40 30.11 49.17
CA ILE A 1040 -41.09 30.35 47.89
C ILE A 1040 -41.14 29.04 47.11
N ASN A 1041 -42.27 28.34 47.20
CA ASN A 1041 -42.61 27.17 46.39
C ASN A 1041 -44.08 27.30 45.94
N GLY A 1042 -44.33 28.16 44.95
CA GLY A 1042 -45.60 28.20 44.22
C GLY A 1042 -46.90 28.44 45.02
N GLY A 1043 -46.85 29.06 46.20
CA GLY A 1043 -48.01 29.36 47.04
C GLY A 1043 -48.07 30.83 47.50
N GLU A 1044 -49.29 31.35 47.75
CA GLU A 1044 -49.60 32.78 47.90
C GLU A 1044 -48.79 33.57 48.96
N ARG A 1045 -48.60 34.86 48.62
CA ARG A 1045 -47.67 35.84 49.18
C ARG A 1045 -48.05 36.33 50.58
N TYR A 1046 -47.07 36.59 51.43
CA TYR A 1046 -47.14 37.70 52.39
C TYR A 1046 -46.05 38.70 52.04
N MET A 1047 -46.44 39.82 51.43
CA MET A 1047 -45.59 41.02 51.38
C MET A 1047 -45.72 41.70 52.74
N ASP A 1048 -44.84 41.36 53.68
CA ASP A 1048 -44.83 42.05 54.98
C ASP A 1048 -44.04 43.36 54.81
N PHE A 1049 -44.71 44.41 54.31
CA PHE A 1049 -44.12 45.73 54.23
C PHE A 1049 -43.83 46.23 55.65
N TYR A 1050 -42.56 46.33 56.01
CA TYR A 1050 -42.15 46.85 57.31
C TYR A 1050 -42.75 48.25 57.53
N ARG A 1051 -43.55 48.40 58.59
CA ARG A 1051 -44.40 49.59 58.85
C ARG A 1051 -43.63 50.92 58.80
N GLY A 1052 -42.38 50.93 59.29
CA GLY A 1052 -41.51 52.11 59.27
C GLY A 1052 -41.06 52.54 57.88
N ARG A 1053 -40.90 51.59 56.94
CA ARG A 1053 -40.49 51.86 55.55
C ARG A 1053 -41.66 52.25 54.67
N LEU A 1054 -42.83 51.62 54.85
CA LEU A 1054 -44.07 52.03 54.16
C LEU A 1054 -44.45 53.47 54.53
N ALA A 1055 -44.29 53.86 55.79
CA ALA A 1055 -44.48 55.25 56.24
C ALA A 1055 -43.45 56.24 55.68
N LYS A 1056 -42.20 55.82 55.43
CA LYS A 1056 -41.16 56.63 54.78
C LYS A 1056 -41.42 56.78 53.27
N TRP A 1057 -41.89 55.72 52.62
CA TRP A 1057 -42.33 55.71 51.22
C TRP A 1057 -43.56 56.60 50.98
N PHE A 1058 -44.56 56.54 51.89
CA PHE A 1058 -45.70 57.48 51.91
C PHE A 1058 -45.31 58.92 52.26
N LYS A 1059 -44.14 59.16 52.87
CA LYS A 1059 -43.60 60.51 53.14
C LYS A 1059 -42.81 61.08 51.97
N SER A 1060 -42.14 60.25 51.18
CA SER A 1060 -41.34 60.69 50.01
C SER A 1060 -42.16 60.80 48.72
N SER A 1061 -43.23 60.01 48.58
CA SER A 1061 -44.25 60.20 47.55
C SER A 1061 -45.35 61.10 48.12
N SER A 1062 -45.61 62.27 47.51
CA SER A 1062 -46.61 63.21 48.04
C SER A 1062 -47.94 62.48 48.29
N PRO A 1063 -48.54 62.54 49.50
CA PRO A 1063 -49.77 61.83 49.85
C PRO A 1063 -50.92 62.11 48.87
N ILE A 1064 -50.88 63.25 48.17
CA ILE A 1064 -51.89 63.66 47.20
C ILE A 1064 -51.91 62.81 45.92
N THR A 1065 -50.78 62.16 45.56
CA THR A 1065 -50.68 61.35 44.35
C THR A 1065 -51.14 59.91 44.61
N ALA A 1066 -50.85 59.37 45.80
CA ALA A 1066 -51.35 58.05 46.22
C ALA A 1066 -52.86 58.03 46.48
N LEU A 1067 -53.44 59.15 46.92
CA LEU A 1067 -54.89 59.29 47.16
C LEU A 1067 -55.73 59.65 45.91
N LYS A 1068 -55.11 59.84 44.74
CA LYS A 1068 -55.80 60.13 43.46
C LYS A 1068 -55.96 58.93 42.52
N SER A 1069 -55.46 57.75 42.87
CA SER A 1069 -55.81 56.54 42.12
C SER A 1069 -57.26 56.16 42.45
N ASN A 1070 -58.16 56.28 41.49
CA ASN A 1070 -59.59 55.98 41.63
C ASN A 1070 -59.89 54.46 41.72
N ASP A 1071 -58.97 53.66 42.24
CA ASP A 1071 -59.15 52.22 42.47
C ASP A 1071 -59.29 51.93 43.97
N PRO A 1072 -60.52 51.66 44.46
CA PRO A 1072 -60.78 51.38 45.86
C PRO A 1072 -60.28 50.00 46.36
N THR A 1073 -59.53 49.24 45.56
CA THR A 1073 -59.00 47.91 45.95
C THR A 1073 -57.51 47.89 46.31
N LEU A 1074 -56.80 49.01 46.18
CA LEU A 1074 -55.34 49.08 46.40
C LEU A 1074 -54.90 48.88 47.86
N PHE A 1075 -55.79 49.10 48.83
CA PHE A 1075 -55.55 48.82 50.24
C PHE A 1075 -56.80 48.15 50.83
N GLY A 1076 -56.64 46.96 51.42
CA GLY A 1076 -57.74 46.30 52.14
C GLY A 1076 -58.29 47.18 53.27
N ALA A 1077 -59.58 47.04 53.59
CA ALA A 1077 -60.25 47.85 54.60
C ALA A 1077 -59.51 47.85 55.97
N ASP A 1078 -58.82 46.76 56.29
CA ASP A 1078 -58.06 46.61 57.54
C ASP A 1078 -56.75 47.43 57.54
N VAL A 1079 -56.14 47.66 56.37
CA VAL A 1079 -54.92 48.47 56.22
C VAL A 1079 -55.24 49.95 56.40
N VAL A 1080 -56.31 50.42 55.75
CA VAL A 1080 -56.78 51.82 55.90
C VAL A 1080 -57.22 52.09 57.35
N ARG A 1081 -57.82 51.10 58.01
CA ARG A 1081 -58.23 51.20 59.42
C ARG A 1081 -57.04 51.23 60.38
N SER A 1082 -56.00 50.44 60.14
CA SER A 1082 -54.74 50.48 60.89
C SER A 1082 -54.00 51.81 60.73
N MET A 1083 -54.02 52.41 59.52
CA MET A 1083 -53.42 53.74 59.28
C MET A 1083 -54.11 54.86 60.07
N LEU A 1084 -55.42 54.75 60.31
CA LEU A 1084 -56.23 55.73 61.04
C LEU A 1084 -56.23 55.52 62.56
N ASP A 1085 -56.33 54.27 63.03
CA ASP A 1085 -56.43 53.96 64.47
C ASP A 1085 -55.10 54.11 65.21
N GLU A 1086 -53.97 53.96 64.51
CA GLU A 1086 -52.62 53.97 65.12
C GLU A 1086 -51.81 55.24 64.79
N SER A 1087 -52.45 56.29 64.26
CA SER A 1087 -51.85 57.63 64.09
C SER A 1087 -50.56 57.65 63.27
N TRP A 1088 -50.53 56.97 62.11
CA TRP A 1088 -49.34 56.90 61.26
C TRP A 1088 -48.87 58.25 60.68
N PHE A 1089 -49.67 59.31 60.82
CA PHE A 1089 -49.36 60.69 60.43
C PHE A 1089 -49.55 61.64 61.62
N GLU A 1090 -48.50 62.33 62.07
CA GLU A 1090 -48.61 63.39 63.07
C GLU A 1090 -49.03 64.72 62.42
N ALA A 1091 -49.97 65.44 63.04
CA ALA A 1091 -50.29 66.83 62.67
C ALA A 1091 -49.31 67.80 63.34
N THR A 1092 -48.70 68.73 62.58
CA THR A 1092 -47.83 69.82 63.09
C THR A 1092 -48.60 71.15 63.14
N PRO A 1093 -49.04 71.66 64.31
CA PRO A 1093 -49.91 72.84 64.37
C PRO A 1093 -49.22 74.21 64.35
N GLU A 1094 -47.91 74.33 64.14
CA GLU A 1094 -47.23 75.65 64.04
C GLU A 1094 -47.57 76.46 62.77
N LEU A 1095 -48.52 76.00 61.93
CA LEU A 1095 -48.99 76.72 60.74
C LEU A 1095 -50.38 77.35 60.86
N TRP A 1096 -50.98 77.39 62.06
CA TRP A 1096 -52.26 78.08 62.27
C TRP A 1096 -52.17 79.09 63.42
N THR A 1097 -51.28 80.08 63.30
CA THR A 1097 -51.41 81.38 63.98
C THR A 1097 -51.69 82.46 62.93
N LYS A 1098 -52.79 83.19 63.08
CA LYS A 1098 -53.10 84.41 62.35
C LYS A 1098 -53.60 85.43 63.38
N ASP A 1099 -52.71 86.35 63.79
CA ASP A 1099 -53.05 87.45 64.69
C ASP A 1099 -53.74 88.60 63.93
N ASP A 1100 -54.72 89.15 64.65
CA ASP A 1100 -55.19 90.54 64.75
C ASP A 1100 -55.94 91.26 63.61
N ASP A 1101 -57.25 91.33 63.82
CA ASP A 1101 -58.17 92.48 63.72
C ASP A 1101 -58.15 93.44 62.51
N LEU A 1102 -59.17 93.26 61.64
CA LEU A 1102 -59.91 94.24 60.83
C LEU A 1102 -61.15 93.49 60.28
N ILE A 1103 -62.35 93.51 60.89
CA ILE A 1103 -63.39 94.55 61.01
C ILE A 1103 -63.98 95.03 59.66
N GLU A 1104 -65.32 94.84 59.55
CA GLU A 1104 -66.37 95.46 58.72
C GLU A 1104 -66.38 95.33 57.17
N ALA A 1105 -67.35 94.58 56.63
CA ALA A 1105 -68.65 95.09 56.14
C ALA A 1105 -69.33 94.08 55.16
N SER A 1106 -70.63 93.85 55.38
CA SER A 1106 -71.65 93.06 54.65
C SER A 1106 -71.48 91.54 54.55
#